data_AF-T0JYS6-F1
#
_entry.id   AF-T0JYS6-F1
#
_cell.length_a   1.000
_cell.length_b   1.000
_cell.length_c   1.000
_cell.angle_alpha   90.00
_cell.angle_beta   90.00
_cell.angle_gamma   90.00
#
_symmetry.space_group_name_H-M   'P 1'
#
loop_
_entity.id
_entity.type
_entity.pdbx_description
1 polymer ?
#
loop_
_entity_poly.entity_id
_entity_poly.type
_entity_poly.pdbx_seq_one_letter_code
_entity_poly.pdbx_strand_id
1 'polypeptide(L)'
;MPEPWQIQHRLKTLLRWAEDPSSGGGIGPSIDSSSTAKIINDRWPSFEGTWQHETQDDVKNGNQSGSQDDTRSKIQRRISFKLQYIASQGTIYQRFLFSYHDDHVNPSYAPELKISPNLLIRNLDFVNMINKFNQAVSDDDSYTSRKGTDCLVREHIDDTMKSVLHIHILDKKNSAEFVEAHDFKEKATHYTIRPMIATKQTTSSNEQSLETVSIILAYTLDRCAKAETTKILASKWETISATMDELFVEHHKHSLTNFLDPTLDFFLGRNLEYILSVCSIPIPDLENKDIPYVALTCGDVESHRVTTPASFYAFQFLLLALKYFDRWKPNTEDCNCPSNCSGRWGVTMQARVRRVCSGHMKWVMQATKGSGTLHCPDYWINGDRIDGGKEDLGVAHGPFANASFQIIKACGFRGTVEGQNTVISPLSDGLRKLIENWLEELDKINKHGLYAFPRYGSEKKETFYLRDHALIWLAIKSTEMAYPWQKLRRPASDIPYSSQILRHHMIKRFTTENPQSQSRMIAVTRSLTQTGFLLEPKDIAVFFAMDSGFFDVGHATRRSLDGQRKNQFWTNTLDCQKDHEDNDDFGSWGDPLQLALTIIVARQQNLTNWQSEDEMYEEAMSVLLGGSSSNGLFPGWMGHESSAAIYDSQEFRDRYWEVTFIIPCLLWKYCHKAIWDTTPASGAKQTPATKHDTSLILDEHKEGSAASHDETNSAF
;
A
#
# COMPACT_ATOMS: atom_id res chain seq x y z
N MET A 1 2.59 -20.60 -19.25
CA MET A 1 1.12 -20.66 -19.44
C MET A 1 0.63 -19.24 -19.59
N PRO A 2 -0.17 -18.91 -20.62
CA PRO A 2 -0.78 -17.58 -20.69
C PRO A 2 -1.87 -17.50 -19.62
N GLU A 3 -1.74 -16.53 -18.72
CA GLU A 3 -2.79 -16.21 -17.75
C GLU A 3 -4.08 -15.77 -18.45
N PRO A 4 -5.23 -15.80 -17.75
CA PRO A 4 -6.51 -15.52 -18.38
C PRO A 4 -6.55 -14.08 -18.93
N TRP A 5 -6.62 -13.95 -20.25
CA TRP A 5 -6.76 -12.71 -21.03
C TRP A 5 -7.98 -11.83 -20.64
N GLN A 6 -8.83 -12.28 -19.72
CA GLN A 6 -10.02 -11.58 -19.23
C GLN A 6 -9.74 -10.59 -18.08
N ILE A 7 -8.53 -10.62 -17.54
CA ILE A 7 -8.09 -9.91 -16.32
C ILE A 7 -7.96 -8.39 -16.56
N GLN A 8 -7.16 -7.99 -17.55
CA GLN A 8 -6.94 -6.58 -17.87
C GLN A 8 -8.25 -5.84 -18.27
N HIS A 9 -9.15 -6.53 -18.97
CA HIS A 9 -10.46 -5.96 -19.33
C HIS A 9 -11.34 -5.74 -18.09
N ARG A 10 -11.28 -6.63 -17.11
CA ARG A 10 -12.03 -6.52 -15.86
C ARG A 10 -11.51 -5.38 -15.00
N LEU A 11 -10.19 -5.26 -14.82
CA LEU A 11 -9.57 -4.14 -14.10
C LEU A 11 -9.87 -2.79 -14.78
N LYS A 12 -9.74 -2.71 -16.11
CA LYS A 12 -10.11 -1.52 -16.90
C LYS A 12 -11.59 -1.17 -16.73
N THR A 13 -12.46 -2.17 -16.71
CA THR A 13 -13.90 -1.98 -16.48
C THR A 13 -14.17 -1.49 -15.06
N LEU A 14 -13.54 -2.07 -14.04
CA LEU A 14 -13.68 -1.64 -12.65
C LEU A 14 -13.14 -0.22 -12.40
N LEU A 15 -11.99 0.13 -12.99
CA LEU A 15 -11.42 1.47 -12.90
C LEU A 15 -12.27 2.48 -13.64
N ARG A 16 -12.76 2.14 -14.84
CA ARG A 16 -13.75 2.95 -15.56
C ARG A 16 -15.02 3.15 -14.74
N TRP A 17 -15.49 2.13 -14.01
CA TRP A 17 -16.63 2.26 -13.09
C TRP A 17 -16.34 3.13 -11.87
N ALA A 18 -15.09 3.14 -11.40
CA ALA A 18 -14.66 4.04 -10.33
C ALA A 18 -14.52 5.50 -10.81
N GLU A 19 -14.15 5.71 -12.08
CA GLU A 19 -13.95 7.04 -12.69
C GLU A 19 -15.26 7.67 -13.22
N ASP A 20 -16.23 6.84 -13.60
CA ASP A 20 -17.55 7.27 -14.08
C ASP A 20 -18.66 6.79 -13.14
N PRO A 21 -19.11 7.63 -12.19
CA PRO A 21 -20.18 7.31 -11.24
C PRO A 21 -21.50 6.90 -11.91
N SER A 22 -21.71 7.27 -13.18
CA SER A 22 -22.93 6.92 -13.92
C SER A 22 -22.97 5.45 -14.39
N SER A 23 -21.84 4.74 -14.31
CA SER A 23 -21.69 3.37 -14.81
C SER A 23 -21.86 2.26 -13.76
N GLY A 24 -22.23 2.61 -12.52
CA GLY A 24 -22.66 1.65 -11.49
C GLY A 24 -21.92 1.83 -10.16
N GLY A 25 -22.60 2.40 -9.17
CA GLY A 25 -22.07 2.61 -7.82
C GLY A 25 -21.95 1.30 -7.00
N GLY A 26 -20.79 0.64 -7.08
CA GLY A 26 -20.35 -0.38 -6.13
C GLY A 26 -21.07 -1.74 -6.19
N ILE A 27 -20.86 -2.57 -5.16
CA ILE A 27 -21.47 -3.90 -5.05
C ILE A 27 -22.93 -3.71 -4.64
N GLY A 28 -23.87 -4.03 -5.52
CA GLY A 28 -25.29 -4.05 -5.18
C GLY A 28 -26.08 -2.90 -5.82
N PRO A 29 -27.07 -2.33 -5.12
CA PRO A 29 -28.13 -1.60 -5.81
C PRO A 29 -27.70 -0.26 -6.38
N SER A 30 -28.05 -0.04 -7.65
CA SER A 30 -27.84 1.22 -8.35
C SER A 30 -28.80 2.30 -7.84
N ILE A 31 -28.28 3.50 -7.61
CA ILE A 31 -29.07 4.71 -7.36
C ILE A 31 -28.78 5.67 -8.51
N ASP A 32 -29.80 6.03 -9.30
CA ASP A 32 -29.68 6.99 -10.41
C ASP A 32 -29.40 8.41 -9.87
N SER A 33 -28.14 8.75 -9.61
CA SER A 33 -27.75 10.07 -9.11
C SER A 33 -26.26 10.36 -9.31
N SER A 34 -25.91 11.66 -9.40
CA SER A 34 -24.53 12.09 -9.31
C SER A 34 -24.05 12.05 -7.85
N SER A 35 -22.92 11.39 -7.60
CA SER A 35 -22.34 11.24 -6.27
C SER A 35 -20.89 11.73 -6.23
N THR A 36 -20.52 12.34 -5.11
CA THR A 36 -19.12 12.59 -4.72
C THR A 36 -18.62 11.42 -3.86
N ALA A 37 -17.35 11.04 -4.02
CA ALA A 37 -16.73 9.98 -3.22
C ALA A 37 -15.77 10.57 -2.19
N LYS A 38 -15.74 10.00 -0.99
CA LYS A 38 -14.81 10.29 0.10
C LYS A 38 -14.30 8.98 0.68
N ILE A 39 -13.07 8.97 1.21
CA ILE A 39 -12.53 7.80 1.92
C ILE A 39 -12.50 8.11 3.41
N ILE A 40 -13.25 7.34 4.19
CA ILE A 40 -13.33 7.47 5.66
C ILE A 40 -12.26 6.58 6.29
N ASN A 41 -11.52 7.15 7.25
CA ASN A 41 -10.46 6.47 8.01
C ASN A 41 -9.43 5.76 7.11
N ASP A 42 -9.20 6.30 5.89
CA ASP A 42 -8.29 5.75 4.88
C ASP A 42 -8.56 4.28 4.54
N ARG A 43 -9.81 3.81 4.74
CA ARG A 43 -10.18 2.40 4.62
C ARG A 43 -11.47 2.18 3.86
N TRP A 44 -12.50 2.98 4.13
CA TRP A 44 -13.85 2.73 3.64
C TRP A 44 -14.29 3.83 2.68
N PRO A 45 -14.74 3.49 1.46
CA PRO A 45 -15.36 4.48 0.60
C PRO A 45 -16.73 4.88 1.16
N SER A 46 -17.04 6.17 1.04
CA SER A 46 -18.32 6.78 1.33
C SER A 46 -18.72 7.64 0.15
N PHE A 47 -19.93 7.45 -0.34
CA PHE A 47 -20.47 8.21 -1.46
C PHE A 47 -21.58 9.11 -0.94
N GLU A 48 -21.57 10.38 -1.33
CA GLU A 48 -22.57 11.37 -0.96
C GLU A 48 -23.13 11.99 -2.22
N GLY A 49 -24.45 11.98 -2.38
CA GLY A 49 -25.10 12.56 -3.54
C GLY A 49 -26.44 13.18 -3.20
N THR A 50 -27.01 13.87 -4.18
CA THR A 50 -28.36 14.43 -4.06
C THR A 50 -29.20 13.96 -5.22
N TRP A 51 -30.36 13.40 -4.89
CA TRP A 51 -31.36 12.98 -5.83
C TRP A 51 -32.44 14.06 -5.91
N GLN A 52 -32.80 14.43 -7.13
CA GLN A 52 -33.86 15.39 -7.40
C GLN A 52 -34.97 14.67 -8.14
N HIS A 53 -36.19 14.76 -7.60
CA HIS A 53 -37.36 14.21 -8.26
C HIS A 53 -38.30 15.34 -8.63
N GLU A 54 -38.49 15.53 -9.93
CA GLU A 54 -39.53 16.38 -10.46
C GLU A 54 -40.85 15.61 -10.44
N THR A 55 -41.67 15.81 -9.42
CA THR A 55 -43.09 15.46 -9.52
C THR A 55 -43.81 16.56 -10.27
N GLN A 56 -44.40 16.23 -11.42
CA GLN A 56 -45.43 17.04 -12.03
C GLN A 56 -46.75 16.76 -11.27
N ASP A 57 -46.97 17.48 -10.17
CA ASP A 57 -48.27 17.44 -9.51
C ASP A 57 -49.27 18.20 -10.40
N ASP A 58 -50.12 17.47 -11.12
CA ASP A 58 -51.29 18.03 -11.79
C ASP A 58 -52.27 18.49 -10.69
N VAL A 59 -52.06 19.70 -10.17
CA VAL A 59 -53.03 20.37 -9.33
C VAL A 59 -54.25 20.69 -10.21
N LYS A 60 -55.20 19.74 -10.29
CA LYS A 60 -56.54 20.01 -10.78
C LYS A 60 -57.24 20.89 -9.75
N ASN A 61 -56.98 22.20 -9.80
CA ASN A 61 -57.83 23.19 -9.16
C ASN A 61 -59.19 23.15 -9.87
N GLY A 62 -60.10 22.36 -9.31
CA GLY A 62 -61.51 22.51 -9.60
C GLY A 62 -61.96 23.88 -9.13
N ASN A 63 -62.48 24.67 -10.07
CA ASN A 63 -63.16 25.96 -9.92
C ASN A 63 -62.25 27.20 -9.77
N GLN A 64 -61.96 27.90 -10.87
CA GLN A 64 -62.80 28.98 -11.40
C GLN A 64 -62.14 29.62 -12.62
N SER A 65 -62.98 30.02 -13.56
CA SER A 65 -62.69 30.79 -14.76
C SER A 65 -62.02 32.13 -14.45
N GLY A 66 -60.91 32.43 -15.12
CA GLY A 66 -60.47 33.80 -15.37
C GLY A 66 -58.96 34.02 -15.24
N SER A 67 -58.37 34.50 -16.34
CA SER A 67 -57.04 35.14 -16.42
C SER A 67 -55.82 34.21 -16.35
N GLN A 68 -55.32 33.92 -17.55
CA GLN A 68 -54.06 33.24 -17.88
C GLN A 68 -52.85 34.03 -17.35
N ASP A 69 -52.23 33.52 -16.29
CA ASP A 69 -50.77 33.59 -16.09
C ASP A 69 -50.36 32.31 -15.33
N ASP A 70 -50.17 31.25 -16.10
CA ASP A 70 -50.03 29.86 -15.62
C ASP A 70 -48.59 29.61 -15.17
N THR A 71 -48.17 30.21 -14.06
CA THR A 71 -46.89 29.91 -13.43
C THR A 71 -47.00 28.56 -12.69
N ARG A 72 -46.83 27.46 -13.44
CA ARG A 72 -46.64 26.12 -12.86
C ARG A 72 -45.42 26.13 -11.94
N SER A 73 -45.64 26.16 -10.62
CA SER A 73 -44.57 25.96 -9.66
C SER A 73 -44.13 24.49 -9.69
N LYS A 74 -43.01 24.20 -10.35
CA LYS A 74 -42.35 22.90 -10.20
C LYS A 74 -41.86 22.79 -8.75
N ILE A 75 -42.43 21.87 -7.97
CA ILE A 75 -41.88 21.54 -6.65
C ILE A 75 -40.70 20.61 -6.89
N GLN A 76 -39.49 21.15 -6.74
CA GLN A 76 -38.26 20.39 -6.86
C GLN A 76 -37.91 19.80 -5.50
N ARG A 77 -38.15 18.49 -5.33
CA ARG A 77 -37.86 17.79 -4.07
C ARG A 77 -36.41 17.33 -4.06
N ARG A 78 -35.68 17.60 -2.97
CA ARG A 78 -34.26 17.24 -2.84
C ARG A 78 -34.06 16.21 -1.72
N ILE A 79 -33.59 15.02 -2.08
CA ILE A 79 -33.18 13.97 -1.14
C ILE A 79 -31.66 13.90 -1.16
N SER A 80 -31.01 14.01 0.00
CA SER A 80 -29.59 13.68 0.12
C SER A 80 -29.45 12.21 0.48
N PHE A 81 -28.48 11.53 -0.12
CA PHE A 81 -28.13 10.17 0.30
C PHE A 81 -26.64 10.05 0.60
N LYS A 82 -26.32 9.12 1.50
CA LYS A 82 -24.96 8.71 1.84
C LYS A 82 -24.87 7.19 1.83
N LEU A 83 -23.94 6.65 1.06
CA LEU A 83 -23.68 5.22 0.91
C LEU A 83 -22.32 4.88 1.52
N GLN A 84 -22.27 3.91 2.42
CA GLN A 84 -21.04 3.55 3.13
C GLN A 84 -20.81 2.03 3.13
N TYR A 85 -19.55 1.61 3.07
CA TYR A 85 -19.15 0.20 3.04
C TYR A 85 -18.29 -0.19 4.24
N ILE A 86 -18.56 -1.33 4.86
CA ILE A 86 -17.70 -1.92 5.89
C ILE A 86 -17.56 -3.41 5.64
N ALA A 87 -16.36 -3.95 5.72
CA ALA A 87 -16.12 -5.38 5.87
C ALA A 87 -15.74 -5.69 7.32
N SER A 88 -16.51 -6.58 7.96
CA SER A 88 -16.27 -7.04 9.33
C SER A 88 -16.72 -8.48 9.50
N GLN A 89 -15.92 -9.29 10.19
CA GLN A 89 -16.25 -10.68 10.54
C GLN A 89 -16.71 -11.58 9.37
N GLY A 90 -16.15 -11.37 8.17
CA GLY A 90 -16.51 -12.16 6.97
C GLY A 90 -17.78 -11.67 6.24
N THR A 91 -18.36 -10.55 6.69
CA THR A 91 -19.53 -9.92 6.08
C THR A 91 -19.17 -8.54 5.53
N ILE A 92 -19.68 -8.22 4.34
CA ILE A 92 -19.66 -6.86 3.79
C ILE A 92 -21.00 -6.21 4.10
N TYR A 93 -20.97 -5.06 4.76
CA TYR A 93 -22.12 -4.22 5.07
C TYR A 93 -22.13 -3.01 4.15
N GLN A 94 -23.29 -2.73 3.58
CA GLN A 94 -23.54 -1.56 2.75
C GLN A 94 -24.69 -0.77 3.38
N ARG A 95 -24.38 0.42 3.91
CA ARG A 95 -25.35 1.28 4.59
C ARG A 95 -25.77 2.42 3.68
N PHE A 96 -27.07 2.53 3.47
CA PHE A 96 -27.73 3.65 2.80
C PHE A 96 -28.37 4.54 3.86
N LEU A 97 -28.00 5.81 3.86
CA LEU A 97 -28.57 6.87 4.69
C LEU A 97 -29.28 7.87 3.78
N PHE A 98 -30.58 8.06 3.98
CA PHE A 98 -31.38 9.04 3.25
C PHE A 98 -31.81 10.16 4.18
N SER A 99 -31.57 11.40 3.79
CA SER A 99 -31.97 12.60 4.51
C SER A 99 -32.91 13.44 3.65
N TYR A 100 -34.08 13.75 4.20
CA TYR A 100 -35.15 14.48 3.54
C TYR A 100 -35.16 15.92 4.04
N HIS A 101 -35.03 16.89 3.13
CA HIS A 101 -34.87 18.31 3.48
C HIS A 101 -36.18 19.12 3.52
N ASP A 102 -37.33 18.50 3.20
CA ASP A 102 -38.63 19.18 3.10
C ASP A 102 -39.68 18.54 4.04
N ASP A 103 -40.39 19.39 4.78
CA ASP A 103 -41.41 19.03 5.79
C ASP A 103 -42.68 18.35 5.21
N HIS A 104 -42.81 18.32 3.88
CA HIS A 104 -43.98 17.77 3.17
C HIS A 104 -43.66 16.58 2.26
N VAL A 105 -42.45 16.01 2.35
CA VAL A 105 -42.09 14.87 1.51
C VAL A 105 -42.83 13.64 2.02
N ASN A 106 -43.73 13.10 1.20
CA ASN A 106 -44.25 11.75 1.41
C ASN A 106 -43.07 10.76 1.29
N PRO A 107 -42.73 10.04 2.37
CA PRO A 107 -41.59 9.13 2.36
C PRO A 107 -41.66 7.99 1.35
N SER A 108 -42.84 7.74 0.77
CA SER A 108 -43.04 6.77 -0.31
C SER A 108 -42.24 7.09 -1.58
N TYR A 109 -41.58 8.24 -1.67
CA TYR A 109 -40.71 8.65 -2.78
C TYR A 109 -39.21 8.40 -2.52
N ALA A 110 -38.86 7.62 -1.51
CA ALA A 110 -37.46 7.23 -1.32
C ALA A 110 -36.91 6.50 -2.55
N PRO A 111 -35.61 6.65 -2.89
CA PRO A 111 -35.00 5.97 -4.02
C PRO A 111 -35.17 4.45 -3.88
N GLU A 112 -35.63 3.81 -4.95
CA GLU A 112 -35.77 2.35 -5.00
C GLU A 112 -34.40 1.71 -5.16
N LEU A 113 -34.00 0.85 -4.23
CA LEU A 113 -32.75 0.11 -4.32
C LEU A 113 -32.98 -1.17 -5.12
N LYS A 114 -32.35 -1.32 -6.28
CA LYS A 114 -32.52 -2.49 -7.17
C LYS A 114 -31.37 -3.49 -7.05
N ILE A 115 -31.63 -4.71 -6.62
CA ILE A 115 -30.64 -5.78 -6.48
C ILE A 115 -30.90 -6.87 -7.52
N SER A 116 -29.87 -7.21 -8.28
CA SER A 116 -29.90 -8.37 -9.15
C SER A 116 -29.74 -9.66 -8.33
N PRO A 117 -30.60 -10.68 -8.51
CA PRO A 117 -30.39 -11.99 -7.91
C PRO A 117 -29.34 -12.83 -8.62
N ASN A 118 -28.85 -12.36 -9.76
CA ASN A 118 -27.90 -13.06 -10.63
C ASN A 118 -26.46 -12.67 -10.29
N LEU A 119 -26.17 -12.43 -9.00
CA LEU A 119 -24.82 -12.16 -8.55
C LEU A 119 -23.94 -13.39 -8.76
N LEU A 120 -22.77 -13.16 -9.35
CA LEU A 120 -21.77 -14.19 -9.56
C LEU A 120 -21.00 -14.43 -8.26
N ILE A 121 -20.94 -15.69 -7.84
CA ILE A 121 -20.03 -16.14 -6.79
C ILE A 121 -18.78 -16.67 -7.48
N ARG A 122 -17.60 -16.37 -6.98
CA ARG A 122 -16.34 -16.85 -7.56
C ARG A 122 -15.46 -17.39 -6.45
N ASN A 123 -14.86 -18.56 -6.69
CA ASN A 123 -13.85 -19.13 -5.79
C ASN A 123 -12.50 -18.40 -5.95
N LEU A 124 -12.30 -17.67 -7.06
CA LEU A 124 -11.04 -16.95 -7.37
C LEU A 124 -9.79 -17.85 -7.24
N ASP A 125 -9.97 -19.17 -7.34
CA ASP A 125 -8.86 -20.11 -7.47
C ASP A 125 -8.36 -20.04 -8.91
N PHE A 126 -7.27 -19.28 -9.07
CA PHE A 126 -6.53 -19.11 -10.31
C PHE A 126 -5.37 -20.10 -10.45
N VAL A 127 -5.15 -20.95 -9.45
CA VAL A 127 -4.09 -21.96 -9.41
C VAL A 127 -4.53 -23.20 -10.18
N ASN A 128 -5.77 -23.65 -9.93
CA ASN A 128 -6.33 -24.82 -10.57
C ASN A 128 -7.00 -24.46 -11.91
N MET A 129 -6.32 -24.71 -13.02
CA MET A 129 -6.87 -24.45 -14.37
C MET A 129 -8.12 -25.28 -14.70
N ILE A 130 -8.36 -26.39 -14.00
CA ILE A 130 -9.55 -27.24 -14.17
C ILE A 130 -10.74 -26.67 -13.40
N ASN A 131 -10.52 -25.66 -12.55
CA ASN A 131 -11.58 -25.02 -11.78
C ASN A 131 -12.55 -24.25 -12.69
N LYS A 132 -13.63 -24.93 -13.08
CA LYS A 132 -14.73 -24.36 -13.88
C LYS A 132 -15.60 -23.37 -13.10
N PHE A 133 -15.49 -23.31 -11.77
CA PHE A 133 -16.27 -22.38 -10.94
C PHE A 133 -16.10 -20.94 -11.45
N ASN A 134 -14.87 -20.53 -11.78
CA ASN A 134 -14.60 -19.17 -12.25
C ASN A 134 -15.12 -18.89 -13.67
N GLN A 135 -15.56 -19.91 -14.42
CA GLN A 135 -16.08 -19.80 -15.78
C GLN A 135 -17.61 -19.73 -15.86
N ALA A 136 -18.33 -20.14 -14.79
CA ALA A 136 -19.79 -20.15 -14.77
C ALA A 136 -20.39 -18.78 -15.10
N VAL A 137 -21.45 -18.70 -15.89
CA VAL A 137 -22.17 -17.44 -16.14
C VAL A 137 -23.31 -17.28 -15.13
N SER A 138 -23.92 -16.10 -15.07
CA SER A 138 -24.89 -15.77 -14.02
C SER A 138 -26.22 -16.54 -14.13
N ASP A 139 -26.46 -17.16 -15.28
CA ASP A 139 -27.61 -17.97 -15.63
C ASP A 139 -27.27 -19.47 -15.76
N ASP A 140 -26.06 -19.87 -15.35
CA ASP A 140 -25.64 -21.27 -15.34
C ASP A 140 -26.48 -22.13 -14.38
N ASP A 141 -26.83 -23.35 -14.78
CA ASP A 141 -27.65 -24.30 -14.00
C ASP A 141 -27.05 -24.67 -12.63
N SER A 142 -25.74 -24.44 -12.45
CA SER A 142 -25.05 -24.59 -11.16
C SER A 142 -25.48 -23.58 -10.10
N TYR A 143 -26.19 -22.52 -10.50
CA TYR A 143 -26.69 -21.50 -9.60
C TYR A 143 -28.17 -21.68 -9.24
N THR A 144 -28.50 -21.36 -7.99
CA THR A 144 -29.89 -21.19 -7.56
C THR A 144 -30.05 -19.93 -6.72
N SER A 145 -31.20 -19.27 -6.86
CA SER A 145 -31.57 -18.13 -6.02
C SER A 145 -32.87 -18.43 -5.30
N ARG A 146 -32.95 -18.06 -4.01
CA ARG A 146 -34.19 -18.11 -3.25
C ARG A 146 -34.36 -16.87 -2.39
N LYS A 147 -35.60 -16.43 -2.25
CA LYS A 147 -36.00 -15.33 -1.37
C LYS A 147 -36.59 -15.89 -0.07
N GLY A 148 -36.02 -15.48 1.05
CA GLY A 148 -36.65 -15.51 2.37
C GLY A 148 -37.37 -14.19 2.66
N THR A 149 -37.88 -14.03 3.88
CA THR A 149 -38.61 -12.81 4.28
C THR A 149 -37.72 -11.55 4.25
N ASP A 150 -36.49 -11.65 4.75
CA ASP A 150 -35.52 -10.57 4.94
C ASP A 150 -34.14 -10.89 4.33
N CYS A 151 -34.07 -11.96 3.54
CA CYS A 151 -32.82 -12.53 3.04
C CYS A 151 -32.97 -12.97 1.58
N LEU A 152 -32.01 -12.60 0.74
CA LEU A 152 -31.78 -13.29 -0.54
C LEU A 152 -30.62 -14.26 -0.38
N VAL A 153 -30.80 -15.48 -0.86
CA VAL A 153 -29.76 -16.49 -0.87
C VAL A 153 -29.45 -16.85 -2.31
N ARG A 154 -28.18 -16.74 -2.68
CA ARG A 154 -27.62 -17.20 -3.94
C ARG A 154 -26.67 -18.35 -3.67
N GLU A 155 -26.89 -19.49 -4.29
CA GLU A 155 -26.06 -20.69 -4.12
C GLU A 155 -25.39 -21.02 -5.44
N HIS A 156 -24.12 -21.44 -5.37
CA HIS A 156 -23.41 -22.07 -6.46
C HIS A 156 -22.89 -23.42 -5.99
N ILE A 157 -23.22 -24.48 -6.71
CA ILE A 157 -22.83 -25.84 -6.38
C ILE A 157 -21.76 -26.29 -7.37
N ASP A 158 -20.58 -26.65 -6.86
CA ASP A 158 -19.54 -27.34 -7.63
C ASP A 158 -19.54 -28.86 -7.34
N ASP A 159 -18.54 -29.57 -7.86
CA ASP A 159 -18.46 -31.03 -7.73
C ASP A 159 -18.36 -31.49 -6.26
N THR A 160 -17.79 -30.67 -5.39
CA THR A 160 -17.42 -31.05 -4.01
C THR A 160 -17.99 -30.12 -2.93
N MET A 161 -18.21 -28.86 -3.26
CA MET A 161 -18.52 -27.77 -2.35
C MET A 161 -19.75 -27.01 -2.82
N LYS A 162 -20.38 -26.34 -1.87
CA LYS A 162 -21.43 -25.37 -2.10
C LYS A 162 -21.01 -24.04 -1.53
N SER A 163 -21.03 -23.01 -2.36
CA SER A 163 -20.81 -21.62 -1.94
C SER A 163 -22.15 -20.91 -1.87
N VAL A 164 -22.39 -20.20 -0.76
CA VAL A 164 -23.66 -19.57 -0.48
C VAL A 164 -23.44 -18.10 -0.14
N LEU A 165 -24.00 -17.21 -0.95
CA LEU A 165 -24.07 -15.78 -0.67
C LEU A 165 -25.42 -15.45 -0.04
N HIS A 166 -25.39 -14.95 1.19
CA HIS A 166 -26.53 -14.41 1.91
C HIS A 166 -26.53 -12.89 1.80
N ILE A 167 -27.68 -12.30 1.45
CA ILE A 167 -27.89 -10.85 1.41
C ILE A 167 -29.05 -10.54 2.35
N HIS A 168 -28.75 -9.98 3.52
CA HIS A 168 -29.77 -9.62 4.50
C HIS A 168 -30.09 -8.13 4.44
N ILE A 169 -31.38 -7.81 4.55
CA ILE A 169 -31.81 -6.45 4.88
C ILE A 169 -31.85 -6.34 6.39
N LEU A 170 -31.04 -5.44 6.93
CA LEU A 170 -31.10 -5.04 8.31
C LEU A 170 -31.74 -3.66 8.34
N ASP A 171 -32.86 -3.55 9.05
CA ASP A 171 -33.60 -2.30 9.23
C ASP A 171 -34.17 -2.25 10.65
N LYS A 172 -33.86 -1.18 11.38
CA LYS A 172 -34.33 -0.94 12.75
C LYS A 172 -35.85 -1.01 12.90
N LYS A 173 -36.60 -0.58 11.87
CA LYS A 173 -38.06 -0.47 11.91
C LYS A 173 -38.76 -1.60 11.16
N ASN A 174 -38.02 -2.59 10.61
CA ASN A 174 -38.55 -3.59 9.66
C ASN A 174 -39.38 -2.96 8.54
N SER A 175 -38.99 -1.77 8.10
CA SER A 175 -39.65 -0.99 7.08
C SER A 175 -39.20 -1.32 5.66
N ALA A 176 -38.32 -2.31 5.48
CA ALA A 176 -37.78 -2.68 4.18
C ALA A 176 -37.92 -4.19 3.97
N GLU A 177 -38.45 -4.58 2.82
CA GLU A 177 -38.52 -5.97 2.38
C GLU A 177 -38.03 -6.08 0.93
N PHE A 178 -37.60 -7.28 0.54
CA PHE A 178 -37.35 -7.57 -0.85
C PHE A 178 -38.68 -7.71 -1.58
N VAL A 179 -38.96 -6.86 -2.56
CA VAL A 179 -40.11 -7.00 -3.47
C VAL A 179 -39.60 -7.53 -4.79
N GLU A 180 -40.18 -8.62 -5.29
CA GLU A 180 -39.82 -9.14 -6.60
C GLU A 180 -40.44 -8.26 -7.67
N ALA A 181 -39.61 -7.76 -8.58
CA ALA A 181 -40.02 -6.92 -9.69
C ALA A 181 -39.53 -7.55 -11.00
N HIS A 182 -40.45 -7.66 -11.96
CA HIS A 182 -40.12 -8.10 -13.31
C HIS A 182 -39.91 -6.88 -14.21
N ASP A 183 -38.70 -6.74 -14.75
CA ASP A 183 -38.46 -5.80 -15.84
C ASP A 183 -38.76 -6.49 -17.18
N PHE A 184 -39.87 -6.10 -17.79
CA PHE A 184 -40.29 -6.63 -19.08
C PHE A 184 -39.36 -6.26 -20.24
N LYS A 185 -38.56 -5.19 -20.10
CA LYS A 185 -37.60 -4.74 -21.12
C LYS A 185 -36.30 -5.54 -21.05
N GLU A 186 -35.81 -5.81 -19.85
CA GLU A 186 -34.53 -6.52 -19.64
C GLU A 186 -34.68 -8.04 -19.54
N LYS A 187 -35.91 -8.57 -19.49
CA LYS A 187 -36.22 -9.99 -19.25
C LYS A 187 -35.50 -10.55 -18.02
N ALA A 188 -35.25 -9.70 -17.02
CA ALA A 188 -34.54 -10.04 -15.81
C ALA A 188 -35.44 -9.82 -14.59
N THR A 189 -35.42 -10.78 -13.67
CA THR A 189 -35.99 -10.60 -12.33
C THR A 189 -35.01 -9.78 -11.51
N HIS A 190 -35.49 -8.70 -10.91
CA HIS A 190 -34.72 -7.95 -9.90
C HIS A 190 -35.52 -7.84 -8.61
N TYR A 191 -34.82 -7.62 -7.51
CA TYR A 191 -35.43 -7.39 -6.21
C TYR A 191 -35.32 -5.91 -5.88
N THR A 192 -36.44 -5.28 -5.54
CA THR A 192 -36.45 -3.90 -5.11
C THR A 192 -36.60 -3.82 -3.60
N ILE A 193 -35.89 -2.89 -2.99
CA ILE A 193 -36.03 -2.58 -1.57
C ILE A 193 -36.63 -1.18 -1.48
N ARG A 194 -37.80 -1.11 -0.86
CA ARG A 194 -38.52 0.15 -0.64
C ARG A 194 -38.50 0.49 0.85
N PRO A 195 -37.95 1.65 1.24
CA PRO A 195 -38.09 2.14 2.61
C PRO A 195 -39.54 2.53 2.88
N MET A 196 -40.22 1.84 3.80
CA MET A 196 -41.57 2.17 4.26
C MET A 196 -41.51 3.01 5.53
N ILE A 197 -41.46 4.34 5.45
CA ILE A 197 -41.66 5.14 6.66
C ILE A 197 -43.15 5.06 7.05
N ALA A 198 -43.41 4.52 8.25
CA ALA A 198 -44.73 4.63 8.86
C ALA A 198 -45.00 6.12 9.16
N THR A 199 -45.98 6.71 8.47
CA THR A 199 -46.47 8.07 8.73
C THR A 199 -47.00 8.17 10.16
N LYS A 200 -46.15 8.60 11.09
CA LYS A 200 -46.65 9.08 12.38
C LYS A 200 -47.18 10.49 12.15
N GLN A 201 -48.51 10.63 12.16
CA GLN A 201 -49.14 11.93 12.39
C GLN A 201 -48.81 12.37 13.82
N THR A 202 -47.67 13.05 14.01
CA THR A 202 -47.36 13.74 15.26
C THR A 202 -47.88 15.16 15.17
N THR A 203 -49.12 15.34 15.63
CA THR A 203 -49.65 16.65 16.01
C THR A 203 -49.00 17.10 17.32
N SER A 204 -47.83 17.75 17.27
CA SER A 204 -47.43 18.85 18.16
C SER A 204 -45.92 19.15 18.16
N SER A 205 -45.63 20.45 17.97
CA SER A 205 -44.52 21.25 18.49
C SER A 205 -43.06 20.99 18.05
N ASN A 206 -42.59 21.86 17.15
CA ASN A 206 -41.42 22.76 17.30
C ASN A 206 -39.99 22.25 17.56
N GLU A 207 -39.64 21.03 17.13
CA GLU A 207 -38.23 20.72 16.80
C GLU A 207 -38.20 19.97 15.45
N GLN A 208 -37.76 20.68 14.40
CA GLN A 208 -37.58 20.14 13.04
C GLN A 208 -36.38 19.19 13.02
N SER A 209 -36.59 17.92 13.37
CA SER A 209 -35.59 16.88 13.15
C SER A 209 -35.74 16.34 11.72
N LEU A 210 -34.74 16.55 10.86
CA LEU A 210 -34.59 15.87 9.58
C LEU A 210 -34.78 14.35 9.79
N GLU A 211 -35.86 13.77 9.28
CA GLU A 211 -36.03 12.31 9.38
C GLU A 211 -34.96 11.65 8.51
N THR A 212 -34.11 10.83 9.13
CA THR A 212 -33.07 10.08 8.42
C THR A 212 -33.45 8.61 8.39
N VAL A 213 -33.54 8.04 7.20
CA VAL A 213 -33.80 6.61 7.01
C VAL A 213 -32.48 5.89 6.76
N SER A 214 -32.27 4.77 7.46
CA SER A 214 -31.06 3.95 7.33
C SER A 214 -31.44 2.53 6.92
N ILE A 215 -30.92 2.05 5.79
CA ILE A 215 -31.02 0.65 5.36
C ILE A 215 -29.62 0.06 5.30
N ILE A 216 -29.43 -1.14 5.85
CA ILE A 216 -28.15 -1.85 5.79
C ILE A 216 -28.35 -3.15 5.03
N LEU A 217 -27.55 -3.38 3.99
CA LEU A 217 -27.44 -4.66 3.31
C LEU A 217 -26.21 -5.41 3.83
N ALA A 218 -26.38 -6.65 4.27
CA ALA A 218 -25.29 -7.47 4.77
C ALA A 218 -25.06 -8.67 3.83
N TYR A 219 -23.91 -8.67 3.16
CA TYR A 219 -23.46 -9.70 2.23
C TYR A 219 -22.49 -10.65 2.95
N THR A 220 -22.91 -11.90 3.17
CA THR A 220 -22.09 -12.93 3.83
C THR A 220 -21.88 -14.10 2.87
N LEU A 221 -20.62 -14.47 2.63
CA LEU A 221 -20.27 -15.62 1.81
C LEU A 221 -19.87 -16.79 2.71
N ASP A 222 -20.57 -17.90 2.60
CA ASP A 222 -20.28 -19.15 3.30
C ASP A 222 -19.86 -20.26 2.30
N ARG A 223 -19.05 -21.20 2.77
CA ARG A 223 -18.65 -22.41 2.03
C ARG A 223 -18.88 -23.63 2.91
N CYS A 224 -19.71 -24.54 2.41
CA CYS A 224 -20.08 -25.77 3.10
C CYS A 224 -19.96 -26.97 2.17
N ALA A 225 -19.99 -28.17 2.75
CA ALA A 225 -20.02 -29.39 1.95
C ALA A 225 -21.34 -29.47 1.16
N LYS A 226 -21.31 -30.03 -0.05
CA LYS A 226 -22.49 -30.12 -0.94
C LYS A 226 -23.73 -30.74 -0.27
N ALA A 227 -23.53 -31.68 0.65
CA ALA A 227 -24.59 -32.39 1.37
C ALA A 227 -25.19 -31.62 2.57
N GLU A 228 -24.54 -30.55 3.04
CA GLU A 228 -25.05 -29.80 4.19
C GLU A 228 -26.24 -28.92 3.82
N THR A 229 -27.26 -28.87 4.67
CA THR A 229 -28.37 -27.94 4.49
C THR A 229 -27.92 -26.52 4.79
N THR A 230 -28.22 -25.60 3.87
CA THR A 230 -27.87 -24.19 4.05
C THR A 230 -28.63 -23.60 5.23
N LYS A 231 -27.90 -23.14 6.24
CA LYS A 231 -28.47 -22.42 7.38
C LYS A 231 -28.51 -20.93 7.04
N ILE A 232 -29.65 -20.29 7.26
CA ILE A 232 -29.75 -18.83 7.13
C ILE A 232 -29.09 -18.21 8.37
N LEU A 233 -28.03 -17.43 8.15
CA LEU A 233 -27.31 -16.72 9.21
C LEU A 233 -28.09 -15.46 9.61
N ALA A 234 -28.75 -15.47 10.76
CA ALA A 234 -29.43 -14.28 11.27
C ALA A 234 -28.40 -13.27 11.83
N SER A 235 -28.27 -12.12 11.18
CA SER A 235 -27.50 -10.97 11.68
C SER A 235 -28.42 -10.03 12.47
N LYS A 236 -27.96 -9.52 13.62
CA LYS A 236 -28.75 -8.59 14.46
C LYS A 236 -28.39 -7.13 14.16
N TRP A 237 -29.41 -6.31 13.87
CA TRP A 237 -29.27 -4.89 13.56
C TRP A 237 -28.49 -4.12 14.63
N GLU A 238 -28.80 -4.32 15.91
CA GLU A 238 -28.24 -3.50 17.00
C GLU A 238 -26.72 -3.68 17.14
N THR A 239 -26.25 -4.92 17.02
CA THR A 239 -24.82 -5.25 17.11
C THR A 239 -24.05 -4.65 15.94
N ILE A 240 -24.63 -4.70 14.74
CA ILE A 240 -23.96 -4.23 13.52
C ILE A 240 -24.02 -2.72 13.42
N SER A 241 -25.16 -2.08 13.69
CA SER A 241 -25.27 -0.62 13.68
C SER A 241 -24.28 0.00 14.66
N ALA A 242 -24.17 -0.51 15.88
CA ALA A 242 -23.19 -0.02 16.84
C ALA A 242 -21.75 -0.17 16.34
N THR A 243 -21.41 -1.32 15.74
CA THR A 243 -20.09 -1.57 15.14
C THR A 243 -19.83 -0.64 13.95
N MET A 244 -20.83 -0.40 13.10
CA MET A 244 -20.70 0.48 11.94
C MET A 244 -20.57 1.94 12.36
N ASP A 245 -21.38 2.38 13.33
CA ASP A 245 -21.29 3.71 13.91
C ASP A 245 -19.91 3.93 14.53
N GLU A 246 -19.37 2.95 15.28
CA GLU A 246 -17.99 2.98 15.81
C GLU A 246 -16.93 3.07 14.70
N LEU A 247 -17.03 2.24 13.66
CA LEU A 247 -16.05 2.19 12.56
C LEU A 247 -16.11 3.40 11.61
N PHE A 248 -17.26 4.07 11.54
CA PHE A 248 -17.47 5.31 10.79
C PHE A 248 -17.35 6.58 11.63
N VAL A 249 -17.11 6.47 12.95
CA VAL A 249 -16.58 7.63 13.67
C VAL A 249 -15.29 8.01 12.97
N GLU A 250 -15.26 9.22 12.41
CA GLU A 250 -14.01 9.83 11.98
C GLU A 250 -13.15 9.91 13.24
N HIS A 251 -12.22 8.97 13.36
CA HIS A 251 -11.22 9.09 14.39
C HIS A 251 -10.47 10.36 14.05
N HIS A 252 -10.31 11.26 15.04
CA HIS A 252 -9.38 12.37 14.89
C HIS A 252 -8.07 11.75 14.41
N LYS A 253 -7.77 12.00 13.12
CA LYS A 253 -6.61 11.43 12.48
C LYS A 253 -5.44 11.92 13.33
N HIS A 254 -4.81 11.00 14.06
CA HIS A 254 -3.42 11.22 14.36
C HIS A 254 -2.76 11.13 13.00
N SER A 255 -2.54 12.29 12.39
CA SER A 255 -1.66 12.40 11.25
C SER A 255 -0.44 11.54 11.56
N LEU A 256 0.07 10.83 10.57
CA LEU A 256 1.35 10.16 10.70
C LEU A 256 2.48 11.19 11.01
N THR A 257 2.12 12.51 11.09
CA THR A 257 2.77 13.70 11.68
C THR A 257 4.10 13.43 12.34
N ASN A 258 5.03 13.10 11.47
CA ASN A 258 6.31 13.74 11.33
C ASN A 258 6.66 13.77 9.83
N PHE A 259 5.71 13.97 8.91
CA PHE A 259 6.03 14.17 7.49
C PHE A 259 5.83 15.65 7.14
N LEU A 260 6.64 16.17 6.20
CA LEU A 260 6.61 17.58 5.80
C LEU A 260 5.34 17.95 5.01
N ASP A 261 4.61 16.96 4.50
CA ASP A 261 3.46 17.12 3.59
C ASP A 261 2.23 16.30 4.05
N PRO A 262 1.09 16.95 4.37
CA PRO A 262 -0.18 16.29 4.71
C PRO A 262 -0.74 15.39 3.60
N THR A 263 -0.41 15.68 2.35
CA THR A 263 -0.80 14.88 1.18
C THR A 263 -0.12 13.53 1.21
N LEU A 264 1.19 13.50 1.48
CA LEU A 264 1.96 12.27 1.63
C LEU A 264 1.41 11.38 2.75
N ASP A 265 0.99 11.98 3.87
CA ASP A 265 0.36 11.29 4.99
C ASP A 265 -0.89 10.50 4.56
N PHE A 266 -1.74 11.10 3.73
CA PHE A 266 -2.92 10.43 3.17
C PHE A 266 -2.51 9.23 2.32
N PHE A 267 -1.58 9.40 1.37
CA PHE A 267 -1.13 8.31 0.50
C PHE A 267 -0.49 7.17 1.29
N LEU A 268 0.36 7.46 2.28
CA LEU A 268 0.99 6.45 3.12
C LEU A 268 -0.04 5.70 3.98
N GLY A 269 -1.03 6.41 4.55
CA GLY A 269 -2.14 5.80 5.28
C GLY A 269 -2.97 4.87 4.41
N ARG A 270 -3.28 5.29 3.18
CA ARG A 270 -4.02 4.49 2.19
C ARG A 270 -3.29 3.23 1.76
N ASN A 271 -1.99 3.33 1.48
CA ASN A 271 -1.16 2.17 1.14
C ASN A 271 -1.05 1.19 2.33
N LEU A 272 -0.98 1.69 3.57
CA LEU A 272 -0.97 0.84 4.77
C LEU A 272 -2.27 0.04 4.90
N GLU A 273 -3.41 0.71 4.79
CA GLU A 273 -4.71 0.04 4.84
C GLU A 273 -4.94 -0.91 3.67
N TYR A 274 -4.44 -0.56 2.47
CA TYR A 274 -4.51 -1.43 1.31
C TYR A 274 -3.69 -2.72 1.49
N ILE A 275 -2.46 -2.63 2.00
CA ILE A 275 -1.65 -3.81 2.32
C ILE A 275 -2.36 -4.69 3.36
N LEU A 276 -2.89 -4.08 4.42
CA LEU A 276 -3.51 -4.81 5.53
C LEU A 276 -4.88 -5.40 5.22
N SER A 277 -5.65 -4.77 4.32
CA SER A 277 -7.04 -5.15 4.06
C SER A 277 -7.23 -5.89 2.74
N VAL A 278 -6.38 -5.65 1.74
CA VAL A 278 -6.50 -6.24 0.39
C VAL A 278 -5.39 -7.23 0.11
N CYS A 279 -4.13 -6.86 0.39
CA CYS A 279 -2.97 -7.68 0.05
C CYS A 279 -2.70 -8.81 1.07
N SER A 280 -3.29 -8.72 2.27
CA SER A 280 -3.08 -9.66 3.36
C SER A 280 -4.14 -10.76 3.33
N ILE A 281 -3.91 -11.82 2.56
CA ILE A 281 -4.87 -12.91 2.39
C ILE A 281 -4.67 -13.97 3.48
N PRO A 282 -5.63 -14.13 4.42
CA PRO A 282 -5.57 -15.21 5.39
C PRO A 282 -5.81 -16.54 4.70
N ILE A 283 -4.95 -17.52 4.98
CA ILE A 283 -5.07 -18.89 4.49
C ILE A 283 -5.52 -19.73 5.68
N PRO A 284 -6.71 -20.36 5.61
CA PRO A 284 -7.22 -21.20 6.68
C PRO A 284 -6.22 -22.31 7.00
N ASP A 285 -5.74 -22.34 8.23
CA ASP A 285 -5.02 -23.49 8.77
C ASP A 285 -6.05 -24.44 9.40
N LEU A 286 -6.13 -25.67 8.90
CA LEU A 286 -7.00 -26.70 9.47
C LEU A 286 -6.48 -27.19 10.84
N GLU A 287 -5.21 -26.96 11.15
CA GLU A 287 -4.53 -27.50 12.34
C GLU A 287 -4.32 -26.49 13.47
N ASN A 288 -4.20 -25.18 13.19
CA ASN A 288 -3.88 -24.16 14.21
C ASN A 288 -4.78 -22.91 14.15
N LYS A 289 -5.56 -22.65 15.22
CA LYS A 289 -6.61 -21.62 15.25
C LYS A 289 -6.16 -20.23 15.71
N ASP A 290 -4.97 -20.06 16.28
CA ASP A 290 -4.63 -18.81 17.00
C ASP A 290 -4.19 -17.65 16.10
N ILE A 291 -3.35 -17.92 15.09
CA ILE A 291 -2.94 -16.93 14.08
C ILE A 291 -2.88 -17.63 12.72
N PRO A 292 -3.77 -17.28 11.77
CA PRO A 292 -3.79 -17.90 10.46
C PRO A 292 -2.50 -17.58 9.69
N TYR A 293 -2.16 -18.46 8.75
CA TYR A 293 -1.18 -18.13 7.72
C TYR A 293 -1.68 -16.91 6.94
N VAL A 294 -0.78 -16.00 6.57
CA VAL A 294 -1.14 -14.82 5.76
C VAL A 294 -0.21 -14.76 4.56
N ALA A 295 -0.75 -14.92 3.36
CA ALA A 295 0.00 -14.59 2.16
C ALA A 295 -0.10 -13.09 1.90
N LEU A 296 1.06 -12.42 1.80
CA LEU A 296 1.14 -11.03 1.36
C LEU A 296 1.25 -11.01 -0.15
N THR A 297 0.14 -10.79 -0.83
CA THR A 297 0.06 -10.79 -2.28
C THR A 297 0.52 -9.45 -2.86
N CYS A 298 0.79 -9.43 -4.16
CA CYS A 298 1.18 -8.21 -4.89
C CYS A 298 0.00 -7.24 -5.14
N GLY A 299 -1.05 -7.20 -4.30
CA GLY A 299 -2.16 -6.25 -4.42
C GLY A 299 -3.23 -6.58 -5.45
N ASP A 300 -2.95 -7.52 -6.35
CA ASP A 300 -3.92 -7.95 -7.34
C ASP A 300 -4.93 -8.98 -6.78
N VAL A 301 -6.22 -8.65 -6.87
CA VAL A 301 -7.34 -9.58 -6.61
C VAL A 301 -7.40 -10.68 -7.69
N GLU A 302 -6.75 -10.46 -8.83
CA GLU A 302 -6.93 -11.23 -10.06
C GLU A 302 -6.01 -12.46 -10.16
N SER A 303 -5.07 -12.65 -9.24
CA SER A 303 -4.19 -13.82 -9.30
C SER A 303 -3.66 -14.34 -7.96
N HIS A 304 -3.89 -13.65 -6.83
CA HIS A 304 -3.44 -14.10 -5.50
C HIS A 304 -1.99 -14.64 -5.54
N ARG A 305 -1.12 -13.85 -6.16
CA ARG A 305 0.31 -14.17 -6.33
C ARG A 305 1.11 -13.50 -5.23
N VAL A 306 2.13 -14.19 -4.76
CA VAL A 306 3.13 -13.66 -3.85
C VAL A 306 4.45 -13.57 -4.60
N THR A 307 4.72 -12.41 -5.19
CA THR A 307 6.05 -12.14 -5.75
C THR A 307 7.00 -11.75 -4.63
N THR A 308 8.23 -12.26 -4.68
CA THR A 308 9.21 -12.07 -3.61
C THR A 308 9.57 -10.60 -3.41
N PRO A 309 9.84 -9.80 -4.46
CA PRO A 309 10.10 -8.37 -4.30
C PRO A 309 8.90 -7.57 -3.77
N ALA A 310 7.69 -7.74 -4.34
CA ALA A 310 6.51 -7.00 -3.88
C ALA A 310 6.18 -7.33 -2.42
N SER A 311 6.16 -8.62 -2.06
CA SER A 311 5.95 -9.05 -0.67
C SER A 311 7.05 -8.55 0.27
N PHE A 312 8.28 -8.41 -0.22
CA PHE A 312 9.39 -7.83 0.54
C PHE A 312 9.12 -6.36 0.88
N TYR A 313 8.85 -5.52 -0.11
CA TYR A 313 8.66 -4.09 0.12
C TYR A 313 7.38 -3.80 0.91
N ALA A 314 6.29 -4.53 0.66
CA ALA A 314 5.09 -4.46 1.50
C ALA A 314 5.42 -4.82 2.96
N PHE A 315 6.19 -5.89 3.19
CA PHE A 315 6.59 -6.26 4.54
C PHE A 315 7.54 -5.25 5.20
N GLN A 316 8.49 -4.67 4.46
CA GLN A 316 9.37 -3.61 4.98
C GLN A 316 8.57 -2.38 5.38
N PHE A 317 7.60 -1.99 4.57
CA PHE A 317 6.68 -0.90 4.89
C PHE A 317 5.89 -1.15 6.18
N LEU A 318 5.38 -2.38 6.36
CA LEU A 318 4.74 -2.80 7.62
C LEU A 318 5.70 -2.74 8.82
N LEU A 319 6.96 -3.15 8.66
CA LEU A 319 7.96 -3.02 9.73
C LEU A 319 8.28 -1.56 10.08
N LEU A 320 8.32 -0.66 9.09
CA LEU A 320 8.48 0.77 9.32
C LEU A 320 7.29 1.36 10.08
N ALA A 321 6.07 0.98 9.69
CA ALA A 321 4.84 1.36 10.39
C ALA A 321 4.85 0.85 11.85
N LEU A 322 5.28 -0.38 12.11
CA LEU A 322 5.42 -0.90 13.48
C LEU A 322 6.39 -0.08 14.32
N LYS A 323 7.58 0.22 13.79
CA LYS A 323 8.58 1.06 14.47
C LYS A 323 8.04 2.45 14.77
N TYR A 324 7.26 3.02 13.85
CA TYR A 324 6.56 4.27 14.07
C TYR A 324 5.62 4.11 15.26
N PHE A 325 4.64 3.19 15.22
CA PHE A 325 3.68 3.01 16.31
C PHE A 325 4.31 2.64 17.66
N ASP A 326 5.44 1.94 17.68
CA ASP A 326 6.16 1.62 18.93
C ASP A 326 6.72 2.85 19.64
N ARG A 327 7.06 3.93 18.91
CA ARG A 327 7.47 5.22 19.48
C ARG A 327 6.32 5.97 20.13
N TRP A 328 5.08 5.66 19.73
CA TRP A 328 3.85 6.28 20.21
C TRP A 328 3.17 5.48 21.33
N LYS A 329 3.87 4.51 21.94
CA LYS A 329 3.39 3.91 23.18
C LYS A 329 3.18 5.03 24.20
N PRO A 330 1.94 5.31 24.65
CA PRO A 330 1.76 6.27 25.73
C PRO A 330 2.55 5.76 26.93
N ASN A 331 3.30 6.65 27.60
CA ASN A 331 3.79 6.37 28.94
C ASN A 331 2.57 5.92 29.74
N THR A 332 2.58 4.67 30.18
CA THR A 332 1.48 4.07 30.94
C THR A 332 1.21 4.79 32.26
N GLU A 333 2.08 5.74 32.65
CA GLU A 333 1.99 6.54 33.87
C GLU A 333 1.24 7.87 33.70
N ASP A 334 1.21 8.48 32.50
CA ASP A 334 0.50 9.77 32.23
C ASP A 334 -0.88 9.58 31.59
N CYS A 335 -1.25 8.34 31.30
CA CYS A 335 -2.53 7.97 30.74
C CYS A 335 -3.57 7.84 31.86
N ASN A 336 -4.19 8.95 32.26
CA ASN A 336 -5.39 8.99 33.12
C ASN A 336 -6.65 8.45 32.39
N CYS A 337 -6.50 7.53 31.44
CA CYS A 337 -7.61 6.91 30.72
C CYS A 337 -8.00 5.63 31.44
N PRO A 338 -9.27 5.47 31.86
CA PRO A 338 -9.73 4.24 32.50
C PRO A 338 -9.68 3.08 31.50
N SER A 339 -8.70 2.18 31.66
CA SER A 339 -8.63 0.77 31.20
C SER A 339 -9.05 0.40 29.75
N ASN A 340 -9.34 1.34 28.86
CA ASN A 340 -9.81 1.09 27.48
C ASN A 340 -8.99 1.88 26.45
N CYS A 341 -7.65 1.74 26.46
CA CYS A 341 -6.81 2.21 25.35
C CYS A 341 -7.01 1.42 24.04
N SER A 342 -7.86 0.38 24.07
CA SER A 342 -8.34 -0.41 22.93
C SER A 342 -9.05 0.42 21.84
N GLY A 343 -9.44 1.67 22.14
CA GLY A 343 -10.04 2.59 21.16
C GLY A 343 -9.06 3.50 20.40
N ARG A 344 -7.74 3.46 20.67
CA ARG A 344 -6.79 4.32 19.94
C ARG A 344 -6.37 3.66 18.62
N TRP A 345 -6.63 4.34 17.51
CA TRP A 345 -6.29 3.90 16.15
C TRP A 345 -4.87 3.33 16.02
N GLY A 346 -3.86 3.99 16.60
CA GLY A 346 -2.46 3.53 16.54
C GLY A 346 -2.21 2.18 17.23
N VAL A 347 -2.89 1.89 18.34
CA VAL A 347 -2.77 0.60 19.05
C VAL A 347 -3.42 -0.51 18.23
N THR A 348 -4.62 -0.24 17.69
CA THR A 348 -5.33 -1.17 16.79
C THR A 348 -4.52 -1.45 15.53
N MET A 349 -3.94 -0.42 14.93
CA MET A 349 -3.10 -0.55 13.75
C MET A 349 -1.84 -1.36 14.05
N GLN A 350 -1.14 -1.07 15.16
CA GLN A 350 0.02 -1.85 15.59
C GLN A 350 -0.32 -3.33 15.76
N ALA A 351 -1.44 -3.66 16.41
CA ALA A 351 -1.87 -5.04 16.59
C ALA A 351 -2.18 -5.74 15.26
N ARG A 352 -2.85 -5.06 14.32
CA ARG A 352 -3.12 -5.57 12.97
C ARG A 352 -1.84 -5.85 12.21
N VAL A 353 -0.90 -4.89 12.20
CA VAL A 353 0.38 -5.05 11.50
C VAL A 353 1.18 -6.21 12.10
N ARG A 354 1.27 -6.32 13.43
CA ARG A 354 1.95 -7.46 14.10
C ARG A 354 1.33 -8.80 13.70
N ARG A 355 0.00 -8.89 13.66
CA ARG A 355 -0.72 -10.11 13.27
C ARG A 355 -0.40 -10.51 11.83
N VAL A 356 -0.47 -9.56 10.89
CA VAL A 356 -0.16 -9.78 9.47
C VAL A 356 1.29 -10.21 9.29
N CYS A 357 2.25 -9.49 9.88
CA CYS A 357 3.66 -9.85 9.78
C CYS A 357 3.95 -11.25 10.37
N SER A 358 3.34 -11.58 11.51
CA SER A 358 3.49 -12.90 12.15
C SER A 358 2.90 -14.01 11.27
N GLY A 359 1.68 -13.82 10.77
CA GLY A 359 1.01 -14.76 9.86
C GLY A 359 1.80 -14.95 8.55
N HIS A 360 2.40 -13.89 8.02
CA HIS A 360 3.23 -13.98 6.82
C HIS A 360 4.54 -14.71 7.05
N MET A 361 5.21 -14.51 8.18
CA MET A 361 6.41 -15.28 8.48
C MET A 361 6.10 -16.76 8.67
N LYS A 362 4.97 -17.11 9.30
CA LYS A 362 4.50 -18.51 9.32
C LYS A 362 4.31 -19.06 7.91
N TRP A 363 3.68 -18.28 7.03
CA TRP A 363 3.43 -18.67 5.63
C TRP A 363 4.73 -18.90 4.86
N VAL A 364 5.71 -18.00 4.96
CA VAL A 364 7.04 -18.16 4.32
C VAL A 364 7.71 -19.45 4.78
N MET A 365 7.66 -19.78 6.08
CA MET A 365 8.23 -21.03 6.61
C MET A 365 7.50 -22.28 6.11
N GLN A 366 6.22 -22.20 5.77
CA GLN A 366 5.47 -23.32 5.20
C GLN A 366 5.77 -23.48 3.71
N ALA A 367 5.70 -22.40 2.93
CA ALA A 367 5.99 -22.40 1.50
C ALA A 367 7.40 -22.95 1.21
N THR A 368 8.37 -22.59 2.06
CA THR A 368 9.77 -23.07 1.94
C THR A 368 9.96 -24.54 2.31
N LYS A 369 9.13 -25.12 3.18
CA LYS A 369 9.15 -26.57 3.47
C LYS A 369 8.70 -27.39 2.26
N GLY A 370 7.68 -26.92 1.54
CA GLY A 370 7.18 -27.57 0.33
C GLY A 370 8.15 -27.44 -0.86
N SER A 371 8.80 -26.28 -1.01
CA SER A 371 9.69 -26.00 -2.14
C SER A 371 11.14 -26.46 -1.97
N GLY A 372 11.60 -26.64 -0.72
CA GLY A 372 12.99 -26.94 -0.38
C GLY A 372 13.99 -25.81 -0.67
N THR A 373 13.56 -24.64 -1.18
CA THR A 373 14.46 -23.53 -1.57
C THR A 373 13.84 -22.15 -1.32
N LEU A 374 14.70 -21.15 -1.07
CA LEU A 374 14.32 -19.72 -0.93
C LEU A 374 14.39 -18.93 -2.25
N HIS A 375 14.74 -19.59 -3.36
CA HIS A 375 15.13 -18.92 -4.60
C HIS A 375 13.96 -18.56 -5.52
N CYS A 376 12.76 -19.11 -5.25
CA CYS A 376 11.65 -18.91 -6.15
C CYS A 376 11.23 -17.42 -6.16
N PRO A 377 11.13 -16.80 -7.34
CA PRO A 377 10.66 -15.43 -7.45
C PRO A 377 9.21 -15.32 -7.00
N ASP A 378 8.37 -16.29 -7.40
CA ASP A 378 6.92 -16.19 -7.23
C ASP A 378 6.30 -17.46 -6.65
N TYR A 379 5.26 -17.27 -5.85
CA TYR A 379 4.47 -18.33 -5.22
C TYR A 379 2.98 -18.05 -5.36
N TRP A 380 2.19 -19.10 -5.43
CA TRP A 380 0.75 -19.03 -5.18
C TRP A 380 0.48 -18.83 -3.68
N ILE A 381 -0.71 -18.33 -3.31
CA ILE A 381 -1.09 -18.19 -1.89
C ILE A 381 -0.99 -19.49 -1.09
N ASN A 382 -1.15 -20.66 -1.69
CA ASN A 382 -1.00 -21.93 -0.97
C ASN A 382 0.47 -22.30 -0.67
N GLY A 383 1.44 -21.51 -1.16
CA GLY A 383 2.87 -21.74 -1.00
C GLY A 383 3.51 -22.55 -2.13
N ASP A 384 2.73 -22.98 -3.12
CA ASP A 384 3.26 -23.67 -4.30
C ASP A 384 4.05 -22.70 -5.19
N ARG A 385 5.11 -23.21 -5.81
CA ARG A 385 5.94 -22.43 -6.73
C ARG A 385 5.18 -22.17 -8.02
N ILE A 386 5.36 -20.98 -8.59
CA ILE A 386 4.87 -20.68 -9.93
C ILE A 386 5.99 -20.99 -10.93
N ASP A 387 5.84 -22.09 -11.66
CA ASP A 387 6.80 -22.48 -12.69
C ASP A 387 6.65 -21.62 -13.96
N GLY A 388 7.78 -21.24 -14.57
CA GLY A 388 7.79 -20.57 -15.86
C GLY A 388 7.74 -19.04 -15.84
N GLY A 389 8.02 -18.40 -14.69
CA GLY A 389 8.45 -17.00 -14.66
C GLY A 389 9.77 -16.89 -15.42
N LYS A 390 9.71 -16.39 -16.67
CA LYS A 390 10.87 -16.38 -17.58
C LYS A 390 12.04 -15.65 -16.93
N GLU A 391 13.18 -16.34 -16.84
CA GLU A 391 14.48 -15.76 -16.51
C GLU A 391 14.94 -14.68 -17.53
N ASP A 392 14.21 -14.53 -18.65
CA ASP A 392 14.59 -13.73 -19.83
C ASP A 392 14.02 -12.30 -19.90
N LEU A 393 13.13 -11.87 -19.00
CA LEU A 393 12.41 -10.60 -19.16
C LEU A 393 12.85 -9.50 -18.17
N GLY A 394 14.14 -9.14 -18.13
CA GLY A 394 14.62 -7.84 -17.63
C GLY A 394 14.22 -7.37 -16.20
N VAL A 395 13.45 -8.16 -15.47
CA VAL A 395 12.78 -7.90 -14.19
C VAL A 395 13.00 -9.17 -13.36
N ALA A 396 13.62 -9.17 -12.19
CA ALA A 396 14.22 -8.05 -11.44
C ALA A 396 15.44 -8.51 -10.61
N HIS A 397 15.49 -9.76 -10.16
CA HIS A 397 16.47 -10.22 -9.16
C HIS A 397 17.04 -11.61 -9.44
N GLY A 398 18.35 -11.81 -9.21
CA GLY A 398 18.94 -13.15 -9.29
C GLY A 398 18.42 -14.07 -8.18
N PRO A 399 18.53 -15.41 -8.31
CA PRO A 399 18.00 -16.35 -7.31
C PRO A 399 18.54 -16.09 -5.89
N PHE A 400 19.76 -15.57 -5.76
CA PHE A 400 20.35 -15.19 -4.48
C PHE A 400 19.76 -13.90 -3.88
N ALA A 401 19.36 -12.95 -4.72
CA ALA A 401 18.67 -11.75 -4.28
C ALA A 401 17.25 -12.09 -3.78
N ASN A 402 16.54 -13.04 -4.41
CA ASN A 402 15.25 -13.54 -3.91
C ASN A 402 15.36 -14.14 -2.50
N ALA A 403 16.35 -15.01 -2.29
CA ALA A 403 16.60 -15.55 -0.95
C ALA A 403 17.00 -14.46 0.06
N SER A 404 17.78 -13.47 -0.38
CA SER A 404 18.18 -12.32 0.45
C SER A 404 16.96 -11.56 0.98
N PHE A 405 15.95 -11.29 0.13
CA PHE A 405 14.72 -10.62 0.55
C PHE A 405 14.01 -11.35 1.71
N GLN A 406 13.86 -12.67 1.61
CA GLN A 406 13.20 -13.47 2.64
C GLN A 406 13.99 -13.47 3.96
N ILE A 407 15.33 -13.56 3.88
CA ILE A 407 16.22 -13.48 5.04
C ILE A 407 16.12 -12.12 5.72
N ILE A 408 16.14 -11.03 4.94
CA ILE A 408 16.03 -9.66 5.46
C ILE A 408 14.65 -9.45 6.12
N LYS A 409 13.55 -9.95 5.54
CA LYS A 409 12.22 -9.91 6.19
C LYS A 409 12.25 -10.57 7.56
N ALA A 410 12.73 -11.82 7.62
CA ALA A 410 12.71 -12.61 8.84
C ALA A 410 13.61 -12.00 9.94
N CYS A 411 14.81 -11.53 9.59
CA CYS A 411 15.70 -10.86 10.53
C CYS A 411 15.12 -9.52 11.02
N GLY A 412 14.53 -8.72 10.11
CA GLY A 412 13.88 -7.46 10.45
C GLY A 412 12.66 -7.64 11.35
N PHE A 413 11.85 -8.68 11.09
CA PHE A 413 10.71 -9.05 11.93
C PHE A 413 11.15 -9.43 13.34
N ARG A 414 12.14 -10.31 13.47
CA ARG A 414 12.68 -10.71 14.78
C ARG A 414 13.20 -9.51 15.57
N GLY A 415 13.97 -8.64 14.92
CA GLY A 415 14.51 -7.43 15.54
C GLY A 415 13.46 -6.41 15.99
N THR A 416 12.28 -6.42 15.37
CA THR A 416 11.20 -5.43 15.62
C THR A 416 10.09 -5.97 16.52
N VAL A 417 9.73 -7.25 16.39
CA VAL A 417 8.51 -7.83 16.99
C VAL A 417 8.81 -8.85 18.08
N GLU A 418 9.76 -9.77 17.85
CA GLU A 418 10.07 -10.82 18.83
C GLU A 418 11.02 -10.31 19.93
N GLY A 419 11.79 -9.25 19.68
CA GLY A 419 12.82 -8.76 20.60
C GLY A 419 14.04 -9.68 20.61
N GLN A 420 15.21 -9.15 20.99
CA GLN A 420 16.47 -9.93 20.93
C GLN A 420 16.55 -11.07 21.97
N ASN A 421 15.67 -11.08 22.98
CA ASN A 421 15.75 -11.96 24.16
C ASN A 421 14.62 -12.99 24.30
N THR A 422 13.68 -13.10 23.34
CA THR A 422 12.65 -14.14 23.42
C THR A 422 13.21 -15.49 22.99
N VAL A 423 12.78 -16.52 23.71
CA VAL A 423 13.13 -17.93 23.52
C VAL A 423 12.90 -18.32 22.06
N ILE A 424 13.91 -18.99 21.49
CA ILE A 424 13.98 -19.55 20.13
C ILE A 424 12.61 -20.11 19.72
N SER A 425 11.87 -19.35 18.91
CA SER A 425 10.60 -19.81 18.33
C SER A 425 10.90 -20.92 17.30
N PRO A 426 10.01 -21.88 17.05
CA PRO A 426 10.20 -22.89 15.99
C PRO A 426 10.45 -22.29 14.60
N LEU A 427 10.02 -21.04 14.37
CA LEU A 427 10.37 -20.25 13.18
C LEU A 427 11.88 -20.03 13.03
N SER A 428 12.60 -19.87 14.14
CA SER A 428 14.03 -19.56 14.13
C SER A 428 14.93 -20.74 13.74
N ASP A 429 14.54 -21.99 14.06
CA ASP A 429 15.28 -23.18 13.61
C ASP A 429 15.07 -23.46 12.11
N GLY A 430 13.84 -23.29 11.63
CA GLY A 430 13.51 -23.40 10.20
C GLY A 430 14.27 -22.38 9.37
N LEU A 431 14.25 -21.11 9.78
CA LEU A 431 14.99 -20.04 9.11
C LEU A 431 16.51 -20.30 9.14
N ARG A 432 17.04 -20.75 10.27
CA ARG A 432 18.47 -21.05 10.40
C ARG A 432 18.92 -22.06 9.35
N LYS A 433 18.20 -23.19 9.20
CA LYS A 433 18.52 -24.21 8.20
C LYS A 433 18.46 -23.65 6.77
N LEU A 434 17.49 -22.78 6.49
CA LEU A 434 17.38 -22.13 5.18
C LEU A 434 18.55 -21.17 4.90
N ILE A 435 19.02 -20.43 5.90
CA ILE A 435 20.21 -19.58 5.79
C ILE A 435 21.47 -20.43 5.56
N GLU A 436 21.63 -21.54 6.30
CA GLU A 436 22.75 -22.46 6.12
C GLU A 436 22.80 -23.01 4.68
N ASN A 437 21.66 -23.47 4.15
CA ASN A 437 21.55 -23.92 2.75
C ASN A 437 21.83 -22.79 1.74
N TRP A 438 21.35 -21.57 1.99
CA TRP A 438 21.61 -20.43 1.11
C TRP A 438 23.10 -20.05 1.07
N LEU A 439 23.78 -20.11 2.22
CA LEU A 439 25.23 -19.89 2.31
C LEU A 439 26.03 -20.99 1.59
N GLU A 440 25.59 -22.24 1.66
CA GLU A 440 26.16 -23.35 0.88
C GLU A 440 26.11 -23.07 -0.62
N GLU A 441 24.97 -22.63 -1.13
CA GLU A 441 24.81 -22.30 -2.54
C GLU A 441 25.65 -21.09 -2.96
N LEU A 442 25.76 -20.07 -2.10
CA LEU A 442 26.67 -18.94 -2.33
C LEU A 442 28.13 -19.38 -2.39
N ASP A 443 28.56 -20.31 -1.53
CA ASP A 443 29.94 -20.81 -1.48
C ASP A 443 30.30 -21.61 -2.73
N LYS A 444 29.37 -22.42 -3.25
CA LYS A 444 29.52 -23.16 -4.52
C LYS A 444 29.81 -22.24 -5.71
N ILE A 445 29.26 -21.02 -5.70
CA ILE A 445 29.51 -20.00 -6.74
C ILE A 445 30.79 -19.22 -6.43
N ASN A 446 31.09 -19.00 -5.16
CA ASN A 446 32.27 -18.28 -4.70
C ASN A 446 33.56 -19.14 -4.75
N LYS A 447 33.80 -19.86 -5.86
CA LYS A 447 34.88 -20.86 -6.03
C LYS A 447 36.31 -20.38 -5.74
N HIS A 448 36.50 -19.07 -5.56
CA HIS A 448 37.80 -18.43 -5.33
C HIS A 448 37.78 -17.36 -4.21
N GLY A 449 36.73 -17.28 -3.38
CA GLY A 449 36.65 -16.26 -2.33
C GLY A 449 36.60 -14.82 -2.90
N LEU A 450 36.10 -14.67 -4.12
CA LEU A 450 36.03 -13.39 -4.83
C LEU A 450 34.78 -12.58 -4.50
N TYR A 451 33.78 -13.20 -3.86
CA TYR A 451 32.50 -12.61 -3.45
C TYR A 451 31.81 -11.83 -4.58
N ALA A 452 31.85 -12.44 -5.77
CA ALA A 452 31.27 -11.90 -6.98
C ALA A 452 30.27 -12.89 -7.55
N PHE A 453 29.02 -12.48 -7.61
CA PHE A 453 27.90 -13.33 -7.97
C PHE A 453 27.36 -12.88 -9.33
N PRO A 454 27.68 -13.60 -10.42
CA PRO A 454 27.24 -13.22 -11.75
C PRO A 454 25.75 -13.54 -11.93
N ARG A 455 25.07 -12.71 -12.73
CA ARG A 455 23.88 -13.10 -13.46
C ARG A 455 24.29 -13.53 -14.87
N TYR A 456 23.70 -14.61 -15.34
CA TYR A 456 23.83 -15.06 -16.72
C TYR A 456 22.64 -14.53 -17.51
N GLY A 457 22.88 -13.66 -18.49
CA GLY A 457 21.84 -13.23 -19.43
C GLY A 457 21.53 -14.31 -20.46
N SER A 458 20.62 -14.01 -21.40
CA SER A 458 20.26 -14.88 -22.53
C SER A 458 21.47 -15.32 -23.38
N GLU A 459 22.48 -14.46 -23.49
CA GLU A 459 23.76 -14.75 -24.16
C GLU A 459 24.82 -15.41 -23.25
N LYS A 460 24.46 -15.80 -22.01
CA LYS A 460 25.36 -16.33 -20.98
C LYS A 460 26.55 -15.44 -20.62
N LYS A 461 26.51 -14.15 -20.96
CA LYS A 461 27.51 -13.19 -20.51
C LYS A 461 27.35 -12.95 -19.01
N GLU A 462 28.47 -13.01 -18.29
CA GLU A 462 28.52 -12.72 -16.86
C GLU A 462 28.36 -11.21 -16.64
N THR A 463 27.26 -10.84 -15.98
CA THR A 463 27.01 -9.46 -15.55
C THR A 463 26.83 -9.42 -14.04
N PHE A 464 27.52 -8.47 -13.39
CA PHE A 464 27.50 -8.26 -11.96
C PHE A 464 26.77 -6.95 -11.66
N TYR A 465 25.72 -7.03 -10.84
CA TYR A 465 24.96 -5.86 -10.42
C TYR A 465 25.23 -5.54 -8.96
N LEU A 466 25.53 -4.27 -8.67
CA LEU A 466 25.78 -3.80 -7.30
C LEU A 466 24.57 -4.04 -6.40
N ARG A 467 23.35 -3.83 -6.91
CA ARG A 467 22.10 -4.08 -6.18
C ARG A 467 21.98 -5.51 -5.62
N ASP A 468 22.42 -6.52 -6.36
CA ASP A 468 22.35 -7.92 -5.88
C ASP A 468 23.36 -8.16 -4.77
N HIS A 469 24.57 -7.63 -4.95
CA HIS A 469 25.64 -7.74 -3.97
C HIS A 469 25.26 -6.98 -2.69
N ALA A 470 24.62 -5.82 -2.83
CA ALA A 470 24.06 -5.04 -1.74
C ALA A 470 22.98 -5.81 -0.97
N LEU A 471 22.06 -6.51 -1.66
CA LEU A 471 21.05 -7.35 -1.05
C LEU A 471 21.65 -8.57 -0.33
N ILE A 472 22.60 -9.27 -0.95
CA ILE A 472 23.31 -10.40 -0.33
C ILE A 472 24.05 -9.93 0.93
N TRP A 473 24.76 -8.81 0.84
CA TRP A 473 25.44 -8.22 1.98
C TRP A 473 24.45 -7.82 3.09
N LEU A 474 23.33 -7.21 2.73
CA LEU A 474 22.31 -6.78 3.68
C LEU A 474 21.66 -7.96 4.40
N ALA A 475 21.43 -9.08 3.69
CA ALA A 475 20.92 -10.32 4.28
C ALA A 475 21.92 -10.92 5.27
N ILE A 476 23.21 -10.99 4.92
CA ILE A 476 24.28 -11.45 5.82
C ILE A 476 24.36 -10.51 7.03
N LYS A 477 24.43 -9.20 6.82
CA LYS A 477 24.45 -8.18 7.89
C LYS A 477 23.27 -8.33 8.85
N SER A 478 22.07 -8.48 8.31
CA SER A 478 20.84 -8.66 9.10
C SER A 478 20.89 -9.94 9.93
N THR A 479 21.45 -11.00 9.36
CA THR A 479 21.66 -12.27 10.07
C THR A 479 22.63 -12.10 11.24
N GLU A 480 23.73 -11.37 11.07
CA GLU A 480 24.72 -11.09 12.15
C GLU A 480 24.08 -10.37 13.34
N MET A 481 23.15 -9.46 13.03
CA MET A 481 22.47 -8.64 14.03
C MET A 481 21.35 -9.39 14.74
N ALA A 482 20.73 -10.37 14.06
CA ALA A 482 19.60 -11.13 14.58
C ALA A 482 20.02 -12.45 15.26
N TYR A 483 21.16 -13.03 14.87
CA TYR A 483 21.65 -14.32 15.36
C TYR A 483 23.09 -14.24 15.84
N PRO A 484 23.43 -14.79 17.02
CA PRO A 484 24.83 -14.99 17.41
C PRO A 484 25.50 -15.94 16.42
N TRP A 485 26.41 -15.43 15.58
CA TRP A 485 27.13 -16.18 14.54
C TRP A 485 27.77 -17.49 14.98
N GLN A 486 28.16 -17.59 16.26
CA GLN A 486 28.70 -18.81 16.86
C GLN A 486 27.78 -20.04 16.68
N LYS A 487 26.50 -19.82 16.36
CA LYS A 487 25.51 -20.89 16.10
C LYS A 487 25.31 -21.20 14.61
N LEU A 488 25.73 -20.38 13.66
CA LEU A 488 25.65 -20.70 12.22
C LEU A 488 26.94 -21.43 11.81
N ARG A 489 26.94 -22.75 11.92
CA ARG A 489 28.10 -23.57 11.54
C ARG A 489 28.21 -23.63 10.02
N ARG A 490 29.44 -23.53 9.54
CA ARG A 490 29.78 -23.66 8.13
C ARG A 490 29.86 -25.12 7.69
N PRO A 491 29.50 -25.39 6.45
CA PRO A 491 29.98 -26.54 5.70
C PRO A 491 31.29 -26.14 4.97
N ALA A 492 32.37 -26.84 5.28
CA ALA A 492 33.57 -27.02 4.45
C ALA A 492 34.57 -25.86 4.17
N SER A 493 34.27 -24.56 4.38
CA SER A 493 35.22 -23.44 4.10
C SER A 493 35.88 -22.83 5.36
N ASP A 494 37.18 -22.52 5.32
CA ASP A 494 37.94 -21.88 6.41
C ASP A 494 37.73 -20.35 6.55
N ILE A 495 37.22 -19.65 5.53
CA ILE A 495 37.15 -18.16 5.51
C ILE A 495 35.74 -17.61 5.77
N PRO A 496 35.38 -17.08 6.97
CA PRO A 496 34.02 -16.67 7.38
C PRO A 496 33.25 -15.78 6.39
N TYR A 497 31.94 -16.04 6.20
CA TYR A 497 31.02 -15.21 5.43
C TYR A 497 30.58 -14.13 6.41
N SER A 498 31.38 -13.08 6.53
CA SER A 498 31.02 -11.92 7.37
C SER A 498 30.63 -10.75 6.50
N SER A 499 29.70 -9.93 7.00
CA SER A 499 29.30 -8.71 6.29
C SER A 499 30.50 -7.79 6.04
N GLN A 500 31.49 -7.78 6.93
CA GLN A 500 32.70 -6.99 6.77
C GLN A 500 33.61 -7.49 5.64
N ILE A 501 33.81 -8.81 5.54
CA ILE A 501 34.62 -9.41 4.47
C ILE A 501 33.95 -9.18 3.11
N LEU A 502 32.66 -9.48 3.00
CA LEU A 502 31.92 -9.29 1.74
C LEU A 502 31.98 -7.83 1.29
N ARG A 503 31.72 -6.90 2.21
CA ARG A 503 31.80 -5.46 1.94
C ARG A 503 33.16 -5.07 1.37
N HIS A 504 34.26 -5.51 1.99
CA HIS A 504 35.61 -5.19 1.53
C HIS A 504 35.85 -5.66 0.09
N HIS A 505 35.51 -6.93 -0.19
CA HIS A 505 35.70 -7.51 -1.52
C HIS A 505 34.78 -6.88 -2.58
N MET A 506 33.51 -6.63 -2.24
CA MET A 506 32.52 -6.02 -3.13
C MET A 506 32.92 -4.57 -3.48
N ILE A 507 33.24 -3.73 -2.49
CA ILE A 507 33.69 -2.35 -2.76
C ILE A 507 34.91 -2.38 -3.67
N LYS A 508 35.95 -3.16 -3.32
CA LYS A 508 37.17 -3.25 -4.11
C LYS A 508 36.89 -3.68 -5.56
N ARG A 509 35.94 -4.59 -5.77
CA ARG A 509 35.61 -5.13 -7.10
C ARG A 509 34.75 -4.18 -7.91
N PHE A 510 33.81 -3.47 -7.31
CA PHE A 510 32.97 -2.52 -8.06
C PHE A 510 33.65 -1.16 -8.26
N THR A 511 34.69 -0.83 -7.48
CA THR A 511 35.49 0.37 -7.74
C THR A 511 36.32 0.24 -9.00
N THR A 512 36.12 1.16 -9.94
CA THR A 512 36.87 1.28 -11.19
C THR A 512 36.91 2.74 -11.63
N GLU A 513 37.76 3.07 -12.59
CA GLU A 513 37.83 4.42 -13.17
C GLU A 513 36.69 4.61 -14.17
N ASN A 514 36.00 5.75 -14.10
CA ASN A 514 35.05 6.17 -15.13
C ASN A 514 35.83 6.85 -16.27
N PRO A 515 35.76 6.32 -17.50
CA PRO A 515 36.50 6.89 -18.63
C PRO A 515 36.17 8.36 -18.95
N GLN A 516 34.94 8.81 -18.63
CA GLN A 516 34.50 10.17 -18.94
C GLN A 516 35.00 11.18 -17.91
N SER A 517 34.88 10.88 -16.62
CA SER A 517 35.28 11.81 -15.54
C SER A 517 36.70 11.58 -15.01
N GLN A 518 37.41 10.55 -15.50
CA GLN A 518 38.75 10.12 -15.05
C GLN A 518 38.86 9.90 -13.53
N SER A 519 37.72 9.68 -12.88
CA SER A 519 37.60 9.55 -11.44
C SER A 519 37.31 8.10 -11.07
N ARG A 520 37.96 7.62 -10.01
CA ARG A 520 37.64 6.30 -9.45
C ARG A 520 36.31 6.37 -8.73
N MET A 521 35.39 5.49 -9.08
CA MET A 521 34.05 5.44 -8.53
C MET A 521 33.53 4.00 -8.46
N ILE A 522 32.43 3.77 -7.75
CA ILE A 522 31.81 2.46 -7.65
C ILE A 522 30.82 2.29 -8.81
N ALA A 523 31.08 1.31 -9.69
CA ALA A 523 30.16 0.94 -10.74
C ALA A 523 28.89 0.28 -10.17
N VAL A 524 27.73 0.56 -10.77
CA VAL A 524 26.46 -0.08 -10.41
C VAL A 524 26.23 -1.37 -11.20
N THR A 525 26.81 -1.46 -12.39
CA THR A 525 26.78 -2.66 -13.25
C THR A 525 28.15 -2.89 -13.86
N ARG A 526 28.60 -4.16 -13.92
CA ARG A 526 29.85 -4.56 -14.58
C ARG A 526 29.66 -5.83 -15.40
N SER A 527 30.21 -5.86 -16.59
CA SER A 527 30.39 -7.07 -17.41
C SER A 527 31.80 -7.07 -18.02
N LEU A 528 32.12 -8.07 -18.84
CA LEU A 528 33.39 -8.10 -19.58
C LEU A 528 33.55 -6.92 -20.55
N THR A 529 32.45 -6.35 -21.02
CA THR A 529 32.46 -5.34 -22.10
C THR A 529 31.95 -3.97 -21.66
N GLN A 530 31.21 -3.89 -20.55
CA GLN A 530 30.54 -2.67 -20.13
C GLN A 530 30.69 -2.45 -18.63
N THR A 531 30.85 -1.18 -18.25
CA THR A 531 30.81 -0.71 -16.86
C THR A 531 29.85 0.46 -16.82
N GLY A 532 28.80 0.36 -16.00
CA GLY A 532 27.79 1.39 -15.84
C GLY A 532 27.92 2.08 -14.48
N PHE A 533 27.72 3.41 -14.48
CA PHE A 533 27.76 4.26 -13.30
C PHE A 533 26.46 5.03 -13.05
N LEU A 534 25.59 5.15 -14.06
CA LEU A 534 24.26 5.73 -13.93
C LEU A 534 23.39 4.86 -13.02
N LEU A 535 22.85 5.45 -11.95
CA LEU A 535 21.87 4.80 -11.10
C LEU A 535 20.56 4.66 -11.86
N GLU A 536 20.09 3.43 -11.99
CA GLU A 536 18.80 3.14 -12.60
C GLU A 536 17.75 2.92 -11.49
N PRO A 537 16.43 2.99 -11.79
CA PRO A 537 15.39 2.80 -10.77
C PRO A 537 15.53 1.50 -9.98
N LYS A 538 16.12 0.48 -10.62
CA LYS A 538 16.34 -0.84 -10.05
C LYS A 538 17.48 -0.91 -9.01
N ASP A 539 18.26 0.15 -8.85
CA ASP A 539 19.38 0.24 -7.91
C ASP A 539 18.98 0.83 -6.55
N ILE A 540 17.70 1.15 -6.34
CA ILE A 540 17.12 1.59 -5.06
C ILE A 540 17.53 0.71 -3.88
N ALA A 541 17.65 -0.61 -4.08
CA ALA A 541 18.08 -1.55 -3.04
C ALA A 541 19.47 -1.22 -2.45
N VAL A 542 20.35 -0.56 -3.22
CA VAL A 542 21.69 -0.12 -2.78
C VAL A 542 21.58 0.90 -1.65
N PHE A 543 20.57 1.76 -1.65
CA PHE A 543 20.35 2.77 -0.60
C PHE A 543 19.95 2.13 0.74
N PHE A 544 19.22 1.01 0.73
CA PHE A 544 18.97 0.24 1.97
C PHE A 544 20.27 -0.32 2.57
N ALA A 545 21.20 -0.77 1.72
CA ALA A 545 22.51 -1.23 2.16
C ALA A 545 23.37 -0.05 2.65
N MET A 546 23.30 1.10 1.98
CA MET A 546 23.98 2.34 2.38
C MET A 546 23.58 2.78 3.79
N ASP A 547 22.29 2.82 4.10
CA ASP A 547 21.78 3.18 5.44
C ASP A 547 22.18 2.17 6.51
N SER A 548 22.38 0.93 6.09
CA SER A 548 22.91 -0.11 6.95
C SER A 548 24.43 -0.04 7.07
N GLY A 549 25.12 0.90 6.41
CA GLY A 549 26.56 1.14 6.53
C GLY A 549 27.44 0.38 5.53
N PHE A 550 26.91 0.01 4.37
CA PHE A 550 27.69 -0.67 3.32
C PHE A 550 28.85 0.19 2.81
N PHE A 551 28.71 1.51 2.81
CA PHE A 551 29.73 2.43 2.32
C PHE A 551 30.51 3.17 3.42
N ASP A 552 30.33 2.85 4.71
CA ASP A 552 30.90 3.63 5.83
C ASP A 552 32.41 3.41 6.07
N VAL A 553 33.25 4.44 6.03
CA VAL A 553 34.69 4.29 6.30
C VAL A 553 34.97 4.17 7.81
N GLY A 554 35.63 3.10 8.24
CA GLY A 554 36.06 2.86 9.64
C GLY A 554 35.17 1.92 10.47
N HIS A 555 35.62 1.61 11.70
CA HIS A 555 34.89 0.81 12.70
C HIS A 555 34.08 1.72 13.64
N ALA A 556 33.06 2.41 13.14
CA ALA A 556 32.19 3.19 14.00
C ALA A 556 31.15 2.30 14.69
N THR A 557 31.27 2.16 16.01
CA THR A 557 30.20 1.65 16.89
C THR A 557 29.02 2.61 16.89
N ARG A 558 27.80 2.05 16.89
CA ARG A 558 26.49 2.76 16.92
C ARG A 558 26.52 4.02 17.80
N ARG A 559 26.07 5.14 17.20
CA ARG A 559 25.87 6.49 17.76
C ARG A 559 27.05 7.45 17.62
N SER A 560 27.26 7.95 16.41
CA SER A 560 27.69 9.35 16.25
C SER A 560 26.77 10.02 15.23
N LEU A 561 26.24 11.19 15.61
CA LEU A 561 25.46 12.10 14.78
C LEU A 561 26.38 13.03 13.96
N ASP A 562 27.70 12.92 14.11
CA ASP A 562 28.65 13.53 13.18
C ASP A 562 28.75 12.66 11.92
N GLY A 563 28.45 13.27 10.78
CA GLY A 563 28.36 12.66 9.46
C GLY A 563 29.34 11.50 9.25
N GLN A 564 28.80 10.28 9.13
CA GLN A 564 29.57 9.11 8.74
C GLN A 564 30.30 9.44 7.43
N ARG A 565 31.64 9.45 7.43
CA ARG A 565 32.41 9.58 6.19
C ARG A 565 32.09 8.36 5.32
N LYS A 566 31.28 8.57 4.28
CA LYS A 566 31.03 7.57 3.24
C LYS A 566 32.31 7.37 2.43
N ASN A 567 32.41 6.21 1.80
CA ASN A 567 33.52 5.89 0.93
C ASN A 567 33.60 6.90 -0.22
N GLN A 568 34.76 7.52 -0.42
CA GLN A 568 34.95 8.54 -1.45
C GLN A 568 34.55 8.05 -2.85
N PHE A 569 34.76 6.77 -3.17
CA PHE A 569 34.38 6.23 -4.49
C PHE A 569 32.86 6.13 -4.66
N TRP A 570 32.09 5.98 -3.57
CA TRP A 570 30.63 6.05 -3.62
C TRP A 570 30.17 7.50 -3.78
N THR A 571 30.79 8.43 -3.05
CA THR A 571 30.54 9.87 -3.24
C THR A 571 30.78 10.29 -4.69
N ASN A 572 31.89 9.86 -5.30
CA ASN A 572 32.16 10.11 -6.71
C ASN A 572 31.11 9.50 -7.66
N THR A 573 30.49 8.37 -7.29
CA THR A 573 29.37 7.78 -8.06
C THR A 573 28.12 8.65 -7.95
N LEU A 574 27.81 9.19 -6.77
CA LEU A 574 26.66 10.08 -6.58
C LEU A 574 26.87 11.43 -7.29
N ASP A 575 28.08 12.00 -7.19
CA ASP A 575 28.41 13.29 -7.79
C ASP A 575 28.31 13.29 -9.31
N CYS A 576 28.55 12.14 -9.96
CA CYS A 576 28.49 12.03 -11.42
C CYS A 576 27.06 11.84 -11.96
N GLN A 577 26.04 11.68 -11.11
CA GLN A 577 24.68 11.45 -11.58
C GLN A 577 24.13 12.65 -12.36
N LYS A 578 24.44 13.88 -11.94
CA LYS A 578 24.06 15.13 -12.63
C LYS A 578 24.65 15.31 -14.03
N ASP A 579 25.70 14.55 -14.35
CA ASP A 579 26.37 14.63 -15.66
C ASP A 579 25.69 13.71 -16.69
N HIS A 580 24.66 12.95 -16.31
CA HIS A 580 23.91 12.07 -17.19
C HIS A 580 22.61 12.75 -17.67
N GLU A 581 22.54 13.05 -18.97
CA GLU A 581 21.38 13.69 -19.64
C GLU A 581 20.06 12.92 -19.44
N ASP A 582 20.13 11.61 -19.19
CA ASP A 582 18.96 10.75 -18.90
C ASP A 582 18.19 11.19 -17.63
N ASN A 583 18.79 12.04 -16.79
CA ASN A 583 18.20 12.50 -15.53
C ASN A 583 17.47 13.87 -15.61
N ASP A 584 17.45 14.53 -16.78
CA ASP A 584 16.98 15.93 -16.88
C ASP A 584 15.45 16.10 -17.08
N ASP A 585 14.71 15.06 -17.49
CA ASP A 585 13.30 15.21 -17.91
C ASP A 585 12.29 14.44 -17.03
N PHE A 586 11.88 15.05 -15.91
CA PHE A 586 10.87 14.48 -15.00
C PHE A 586 9.51 14.21 -15.66
N GLY A 587 9.12 15.04 -16.64
CA GLY A 587 7.80 15.02 -17.24
C GLY A 587 7.57 13.91 -18.26
N SER A 588 8.65 13.32 -18.78
CA SER A 588 8.59 12.19 -19.73
C SER A 588 8.85 10.83 -19.11
N TRP A 589 9.16 10.77 -17.81
CA TRP A 589 9.44 9.51 -17.14
C TRP A 589 8.18 8.67 -16.98
N GLY A 590 8.14 7.53 -17.68
CA GLY A 590 7.09 6.54 -17.51
C GLY A 590 7.23 5.70 -16.24
N ASP A 591 8.43 5.65 -15.63
CA ASP A 591 8.73 4.83 -14.45
C ASP A 591 8.73 5.67 -13.15
N PRO A 592 7.74 5.50 -12.27
CA PRO A 592 7.64 6.25 -11.01
C PRO A 592 8.81 5.99 -10.03
N LEU A 593 9.53 4.87 -10.20
CA LEU A 593 10.72 4.61 -9.38
C LEU A 593 11.88 5.56 -9.69
N GLN A 594 11.93 6.13 -10.90
CA GLN A 594 12.93 7.15 -11.22
C GLN A 594 12.68 8.40 -10.38
N LEU A 595 11.42 8.84 -10.25
CA LEU A 595 11.04 9.94 -9.33
C LEU A 595 11.42 9.61 -7.89
N ALA A 596 11.12 8.39 -7.43
CA ALA A 596 11.46 7.95 -6.08
C ALA A 596 12.98 7.92 -5.84
N LEU A 597 13.77 7.52 -6.84
CA LEU A 597 15.23 7.55 -6.78
C LEU A 597 15.73 9.00 -6.66
N THR A 598 15.22 9.92 -7.48
CA THR A 598 15.55 11.36 -7.39
C THR A 598 15.25 11.92 -6.00
N ILE A 599 14.07 11.59 -5.44
CA ILE A 599 13.68 12.00 -4.08
C ILE A 599 14.70 11.49 -3.05
N ILE A 600 15.16 10.24 -3.17
CA ILE A 600 16.17 9.69 -2.26
C ILE A 600 17.49 10.43 -2.40
N VAL A 601 17.97 10.65 -3.63
CA VAL A 601 19.27 11.29 -3.88
C VAL A 601 19.28 12.74 -3.40
N ALA A 602 18.22 13.51 -3.70
CA ALA A 602 18.02 14.86 -3.17
C ALA A 602 18.01 14.86 -1.62
N ARG A 603 17.32 13.90 -1.01
CA ARG A 603 17.29 13.70 0.45
C ARG A 603 18.61 13.20 1.04
N GLN A 604 19.61 12.89 0.24
CA GLN A 604 20.97 12.60 0.69
C GLN A 604 21.92 13.77 0.43
N GLN A 605 21.41 14.95 0.07
CA GLN A 605 22.19 16.12 -0.30
C GLN A 605 23.11 15.88 -1.51
N ASN A 606 22.56 15.24 -2.54
CA ASN A 606 23.24 14.95 -3.80
C ASN A 606 22.31 15.33 -4.96
N LEU A 607 22.91 15.54 -6.14
CA LEU A 607 22.20 15.98 -7.33
C LEU A 607 22.17 14.88 -8.40
N THR A 608 21.02 14.68 -9.02
CA THR A 608 20.89 13.84 -10.22
C THR A 608 20.81 14.64 -11.51
N ASN A 609 20.62 15.96 -11.43
CA ASN A 609 20.64 16.90 -12.53
C ASN A 609 21.19 18.26 -12.04
N TRP A 610 21.07 19.32 -12.84
CA TRP A 610 21.59 20.65 -12.49
C TRP A 610 20.67 21.52 -11.64
N GLN A 611 19.49 21.04 -11.27
CA GLN A 611 18.60 21.74 -10.33
C GLN A 611 19.14 21.64 -8.90
N SER A 612 18.65 22.49 -8.00
CA SER A 612 18.95 22.36 -6.58
C SER A 612 18.25 21.15 -5.94
N GLU A 613 18.77 20.68 -4.81
CA GLU A 613 18.22 19.54 -4.06
C GLU A 613 16.73 19.74 -3.71
N ASP A 614 16.37 20.96 -3.30
CA ASP A 614 15.00 21.30 -2.93
C ASP A 614 14.09 21.35 -4.17
N GLU A 615 14.53 21.94 -5.28
CA GLU A 615 13.78 21.95 -6.54
C GLU A 615 13.53 20.54 -7.07
N MET A 616 14.57 19.69 -7.09
CA MET A 616 14.45 18.29 -7.50
C MET A 616 13.45 17.53 -6.63
N TYR A 617 13.51 17.75 -5.31
CA TYR A 617 12.60 17.11 -4.38
C TYR A 617 11.16 17.57 -4.60
N GLU A 618 10.92 18.88 -4.71
CA GLU A 618 9.58 19.45 -4.89
C GLU A 618 8.96 19.03 -6.22
N GLU A 619 9.72 19.06 -7.32
CA GLU A 619 9.26 18.65 -8.63
C GLU A 619 8.94 17.15 -8.67
N ALA A 620 9.86 16.30 -8.22
CA ALA A 620 9.65 14.85 -8.22
C ALA A 620 8.48 14.43 -7.31
N MET A 621 8.32 15.07 -6.14
CA MET A 621 7.17 14.83 -5.27
C MET A 621 5.86 15.31 -5.91
N SER A 622 5.87 16.49 -6.55
CA SER A 622 4.69 17.05 -7.23
C SER A 622 4.19 16.12 -8.33
N VAL A 623 5.09 15.64 -9.20
CA VAL A 623 4.75 14.69 -10.28
C VAL A 623 4.26 13.37 -9.70
N LEU A 624 4.95 12.82 -8.70
CA LEU A 624 4.61 11.52 -8.12
C LEU A 624 3.25 11.52 -7.40
N LEU A 625 2.97 12.58 -6.63
CA LEU A 625 1.69 12.74 -5.93
C LEU A 625 0.56 13.10 -6.89
N GLY A 626 0.83 13.96 -7.88
CA GLY A 626 -0.12 14.33 -8.92
C GLY A 626 -0.50 13.17 -9.84
N GLY A 627 0.46 12.26 -10.10
CA GLY A 627 0.25 11.04 -10.88
C GLY A 627 -0.36 9.88 -10.10
N SER A 628 -0.57 10.03 -8.79
CA SER A 628 -1.18 9.00 -7.96
C SER A 628 -2.70 8.94 -8.15
N SER A 629 -3.24 7.73 -8.08
CA SER A 629 -4.67 7.51 -8.33
C SER A 629 -5.55 8.08 -7.23
N SER A 630 -6.80 8.43 -7.57
CA SER A 630 -7.80 9.00 -6.64
C SER A 630 -8.11 8.08 -5.45
N ASN A 631 -7.79 6.79 -5.55
CA ASN A 631 -7.96 5.82 -4.47
C ASN A 631 -6.84 5.88 -3.40
N GLY A 632 -5.80 6.69 -3.62
CA GLY A 632 -4.66 6.87 -2.74
C GLY A 632 -3.50 5.88 -2.92
N LEU A 633 -3.48 5.11 -4.02
CA LEU A 633 -2.38 4.20 -4.37
C LEU A 633 -1.42 4.86 -5.36
N PHE A 634 -0.13 4.60 -5.14
CA PHE A 634 0.94 5.05 -6.03
C PHE A 634 0.92 4.27 -7.35
N PRO A 635 1.19 4.95 -8.48
CA PRO A 635 1.15 4.30 -9.78
C PRO A 635 2.32 3.32 -9.90
N GLY A 636 2.05 2.15 -10.48
CA GLY A 636 3.13 1.24 -10.91
C GLY A 636 3.75 1.64 -12.26
N TRP A 637 3.07 2.51 -13.02
CA TRP A 637 3.50 3.07 -14.29
C TRP A 637 2.78 4.41 -14.54
N MET A 638 3.48 5.39 -15.12
CA MET A 638 2.92 6.68 -15.53
C MET A 638 2.73 6.71 -17.05
N GLY A 639 1.51 7.05 -17.47
CA GLY A 639 1.13 7.23 -18.87
C GLY A 639 1.36 8.66 -19.34
N HIS A 640 0.65 9.03 -20.41
CA HIS A 640 0.65 10.41 -20.92
C HIS A 640 0.21 11.38 -19.81
N GLU A 641 0.83 12.56 -19.75
CA GLU A 641 0.57 13.60 -18.73
C GLU A 641 0.80 13.13 -17.28
N SER A 642 1.68 12.15 -17.06
CA SER A 642 1.99 11.60 -15.72
C SER A 642 0.79 10.95 -15.02
N SER A 643 -0.26 10.59 -15.75
CA SER A 643 -1.43 9.90 -15.20
C SER A 643 -1.10 8.43 -14.83
N ALA A 644 -1.75 7.89 -13.80
CA ALA A 644 -1.61 6.47 -13.46
C ALA A 644 -2.10 5.59 -14.62
N ALA A 645 -1.21 4.77 -15.20
CA ALA A 645 -1.55 3.86 -16.29
C ALA A 645 -1.48 2.41 -15.81
N ILE A 646 -2.39 1.55 -16.27
CA ILE A 646 -2.35 0.11 -15.99
C ILE A 646 -1.38 -0.55 -16.97
N TYR A 647 -0.66 -1.58 -16.53
CA TYR A 647 0.17 -2.42 -17.41
C TYR A 647 -0.62 -2.96 -18.62
N ASP A 648 0.06 -3.06 -19.75
CA ASP A 648 -0.48 -3.56 -21.01
C ASP A 648 -0.16 -5.03 -21.28
N SER A 649 0.82 -5.59 -20.57
CA SER A 649 1.25 -6.99 -20.71
C SER A 649 1.43 -7.67 -19.34
N GLN A 650 1.34 -9.01 -19.35
CA GLN A 650 1.63 -9.85 -18.18
C GLN A 650 3.07 -9.64 -17.68
N GLU A 651 3.98 -9.29 -18.58
CA GLU A 651 5.40 -9.09 -18.28
C GLU A 651 5.63 -7.85 -17.42
N PHE A 652 4.79 -6.81 -17.57
CA PHE A 652 4.86 -5.59 -16.79
C PHE A 652 4.04 -5.62 -15.50
N ARG A 653 3.13 -6.59 -15.33
CA ARG A 653 2.27 -6.68 -14.14
C ARG A 653 3.09 -6.77 -12.84
N ASP A 654 4.04 -7.70 -12.78
CA ASP A 654 4.73 -7.98 -11.52
C ASP A 654 5.61 -6.79 -11.12
N ARG A 655 6.20 -6.11 -12.11
CA ARG A 655 6.88 -4.83 -11.93
C ARG A 655 5.91 -3.74 -11.46
N TYR A 656 4.76 -3.60 -12.10
CA TYR A 656 3.76 -2.59 -11.76
C TYR A 656 3.41 -2.64 -10.26
N TRP A 657 3.07 -3.82 -9.78
CA TRP A 657 2.72 -3.99 -8.37
C TRP A 657 3.92 -3.92 -7.44
N GLU A 658 5.10 -4.38 -7.85
CA GLU A 658 6.33 -4.18 -7.10
C GLU A 658 6.58 -2.69 -6.85
N VAL A 659 6.47 -1.85 -7.88
CA VAL A 659 6.63 -0.39 -7.82
C VAL A 659 5.63 0.23 -6.85
N THR A 660 4.36 -0.18 -6.90
CA THR A 660 3.30 0.29 -5.99
C THR A 660 3.63 0.06 -4.50
N PHE A 661 4.44 -0.95 -4.15
CA PHE A 661 4.89 -1.17 -2.77
C PHE A 661 6.26 -0.57 -2.45
N ILE A 662 7.17 -0.47 -3.44
CA ILE A 662 8.47 0.16 -3.25
C ILE A 662 8.29 1.63 -2.85
N ILE A 663 7.50 2.38 -3.62
CA ILE A 663 7.34 3.84 -3.44
C ILE A 663 6.91 4.20 -2.00
N PRO A 664 5.80 3.69 -1.45
CA PRO A 664 5.39 4.04 -0.09
C PRO A 664 6.44 3.60 0.94
N CYS A 665 7.16 2.49 0.71
CA CYS A 665 8.27 2.08 1.57
C CYS A 665 9.42 3.09 1.57
N LEU A 666 9.76 3.66 0.41
CA LEU A 666 10.82 4.65 0.28
C LEU A 666 10.43 6.00 0.87
N LEU A 667 9.25 6.51 0.50
CA LEU A 667 8.79 7.81 0.97
C LEU A 667 8.64 7.81 2.50
N TRP A 668 8.12 6.72 3.09
CA TRP A 668 8.09 6.59 4.54
C TRP A 668 9.49 6.65 5.17
N LYS A 669 10.47 6.04 4.52
CA LYS A 669 11.83 5.94 5.05
C LYS A 669 12.63 7.24 4.90
N TYR A 670 12.53 7.93 3.77
CA TYR A 670 13.41 9.08 3.45
C TYR A 670 12.74 10.45 3.62
N CYS A 671 11.41 10.54 3.59
CA CYS A 671 10.68 11.81 3.73
C CYS A 671 10.19 12.10 5.16
N HIS A 672 10.52 11.24 6.13
CA HIS A 672 10.10 11.40 7.53
C HIS A 672 10.96 12.42 8.28
N LYS A 673 10.34 13.51 8.76
CA LYS A 673 10.92 14.69 9.44
C LYS A 673 11.78 14.37 10.66
N ALA A 674 11.52 13.30 11.41
CA ALA A 674 12.36 12.91 12.55
C ALA A 674 13.81 12.51 12.16
N ILE A 675 14.10 12.37 10.87
CA ILE A 675 15.48 12.20 10.36
C ILE A 675 16.20 13.56 10.23
N TRP A 676 15.45 14.66 10.18
CA TRP A 676 15.93 15.99 9.77
C TRP A 676 16.01 17.02 10.89
N ASP A 677 15.17 16.91 11.93
CA ASP A 677 15.23 17.82 13.09
C ASP A 677 16.50 17.64 13.96
N THR A 678 17.39 16.72 13.60
CA THR A 678 18.71 16.55 14.23
C THR A 678 19.86 17.31 13.56
N THR A 679 19.61 18.03 12.46
CA THR A 679 20.64 18.86 11.82
C THR A 679 20.56 20.27 12.40
N PRO A 680 21.58 20.78 13.13
CA PRO A 680 21.56 22.16 13.57
C PRO A 680 21.57 23.05 12.34
N ALA A 681 20.55 23.92 12.22
CA ALA A 681 20.45 24.91 11.17
C ALA A 681 21.71 25.78 11.15
N SER A 682 22.67 25.47 10.27
CA SER A 682 23.77 26.36 9.95
C SER A 682 23.21 27.49 9.10
N GLY A 683 22.97 28.65 9.70
CA GLY A 683 22.55 29.82 8.91
C GLY A 683 21.86 30.95 9.64
N ALA A 684 21.71 30.94 10.97
CA ALA A 684 21.33 32.17 11.67
C ALA A 684 22.57 33.06 11.85
N LYS A 685 22.80 33.99 10.91
CA LYS A 685 23.70 35.13 11.13
C LYS A 685 23.28 35.80 12.45
N GLN A 686 24.11 35.66 13.48
CA GLN A 686 24.00 36.46 14.69
C GLN A 686 24.11 37.93 14.29
N THR A 687 22.97 38.62 14.33
CA THR A 687 22.91 40.08 14.30
C THR A 687 23.53 40.58 15.61
N PRO A 688 24.50 41.50 15.60
CA PRO A 688 25.09 41.99 16.83
C PRO A 688 24.03 42.78 17.61
N ALA A 689 23.87 42.44 18.89
CA ALA A 689 22.99 43.13 19.80
C ALA A 689 23.33 44.63 19.85
N THR A 690 22.39 45.46 19.40
CA THR A 690 22.35 46.90 19.65
C THR A 690 22.20 47.12 21.15
N LYS A 691 23.29 47.55 21.79
CA LYS A 691 23.25 48.07 23.15
C LYS A 691 22.45 49.37 23.16
N HIS A 692 21.60 49.47 24.18
CA HIS A 692 20.84 50.65 24.57
C HIS A 692 21.68 51.93 24.50
N ASP A 693 21.13 52.90 23.79
CA ASP A 693 21.51 54.29 23.88
C ASP A 693 20.79 54.91 25.08
N THR A 694 21.53 55.43 26.05
CA THR A 694 21.04 56.51 26.92
C THR A 694 22.21 57.32 27.43
N SER A 695 22.15 58.60 27.06
CA SER A 695 22.77 59.78 27.66
C SER A 695 24.26 60.06 27.42
N LEU A 696 24.45 61.02 26.50
CA LEU A 696 24.98 62.36 26.77
C LEU A 696 26.49 62.54 27.00
N ILE A 697 27.06 63.31 26.06
CA ILE A 697 27.86 64.54 26.25
C ILE A 697 29.39 64.45 26.11
N LEU A 698 29.85 65.22 25.11
CA LEU A 698 31.10 65.96 24.93
C LEU A 698 32.38 65.23 24.46
N ASP A 699 32.65 65.49 23.17
CA ASP A 699 33.79 66.26 22.66
C ASP A 699 35.24 65.71 22.67
N GLU A 700 35.88 66.09 21.55
CA GLU A 700 37.32 66.27 21.31
C GLU A 700 38.18 65.10 20.75
N HIS A 701 38.40 65.24 19.43
CA HIS A 701 39.69 65.47 18.76
C HIS A 701 40.74 64.36 18.57
N LYS A 702 41.31 64.45 17.35
CA LYS A 702 42.63 64.03 16.81
C LYS A 702 42.70 62.62 16.21
N GLU A 703 42.71 62.53 14.87
CA GLU A 703 43.87 62.72 13.96
C GLU A 703 44.82 61.52 13.97
N GLY A 704 45.07 60.98 12.78
CA GLY A 704 46.43 60.56 12.42
C GLY A 704 46.58 59.19 11.76
N SER A 705 46.73 59.24 10.43
CA SER A 705 47.81 58.58 9.66
C SER A 705 47.79 57.04 9.58
N ALA A 706 47.42 56.41 8.46
CA ALA A 706 48.06 56.35 7.13
C ALA A 706 49.07 55.18 6.95
N ALA A 707 49.00 54.65 5.72
CA ALA A 707 50.01 53.89 4.97
C ALA A 707 50.17 52.39 5.33
N SER A 708 50.46 51.46 4.41
CA SER A 708 50.46 51.37 2.94
C SER A 708 51.01 49.97 2.58
N HIS A 709 50.92 49.59 1.29
CA HIS A 709 51.70 48.55 0.57
C HIS A 709 51.29 47.10 0.84
N ASP A 710 50.82 46.33 -0.16
CA ASP A 710 51.33 45.88 -1.47
C ASP A 710 51.55 44.36 -1.33
N GLU A 711 50.81 43.51 -2.03
CA GLU A 711 50.95 43.10 -3.44
C GLU A 711 51.82 41.83 -3.63
N THR A 712 51.24 40.89 -4.38
CA THR A 712 51.85 39.86 -5.24
C THR A 712 52.29 38.48 -4.72
N ASN A 713 51.73 37.48 -5.45
CA ASN A 713 52.34 36.24 -5.99
C ASN A 713 52.85 35.17 -5.00
N SER A 714 52.76 33.87 -5.25
CA SER A 714 52.84 33.13 -6.52
C SER A 714 52.24 31.72 -6.40
N ALA A 715 51.98 31.13 -7.55
CA ALA A 715 51.59 29.75 -7.78
C ALA A 715 52.63 28.69 -7.35
N PHE A 716 52.14 27.52 -6.94
CA PHE A 716 52.52 26.21 -7.49
C PHE A 716 51.37 25.21 -7.30
#